data_AF-A0A0N5AU01-F1
#
_entry.id   AF-A0A0N5AU01-F1
#
_cell.length_a   1.000
_cell.length_b   1.000
_cell.length_c   1.000
_cell.angle_alpha   90.00
_cell.angle_beta   90.00
_cell.angle_gamma   90.00
#
_symmetry.space_group_name_H-M   'P 1'
#
loop_
_entity.id
_entity.type
_entity.pdbx_description
1 polymer ?
#
loop_
_entity_poly.entity_id
_entity_poly.type
_entity_poly.pdbx_seq_one_letter_code
_entity_poly.pdbx_strand_id
1 'polypeptide(L)'
;MHSVSDLLAFYPETRNFDVMQRKQYQEGTSQEQRVLDESSNVSINAEQWTNQTVFLSAFLLRLLLVFYGRVHDYLFKVNFTDVDYNVFTDAAKYVYDGKSPFLRSTYRYSPLLAWILIPNVFWPEFGKLLFCSLDIVVGWLYLKLETAIQQKQSRAILWFWLFNPFTAVISARGNGDVLICISVVVSLYFIYEKKLFTAALLYGLAVHLKLYPIIYLPSIMLYLSGEKMQLKLEFIKKQFLNWKGAVFLLTSFAVVLCMLSLFYNLYGDSYLSEAILYHIGRTDTRHNFSPYFYLLYLYDGTNTSTLLSTGAFLPQAALIIYFSFRYYDDLPFCWLVITVAFVALNKVCTSQYFLWFICLIPAQANLELKRSHVAFIILLWISTQGLWLLPAYLFEFQGLNTFVWMWLASLLFLVVNSCIVVLLCLYHNTVITAQIQQNVKKLQLQFDFGGLARDMVFYIIGLGLGDVEDVTVRGLNVIKSCSRVYLEAYTSILCYGLDTSALEKFYGKVVIPADRELIEQHEILDGADVEDVCLLVVGDPFGATTHADLVLRAKERNVDVKVIHNASILNAVGCCGLQLYNFGETVSIVMWLDGWEPDSYYDKILSNMEKGLHTLCLLDIKVHEQSIENLMKGRKIYEPPRYLTCREAAKQLLTIAERRGKGLSPDTRCVGLARVGWQDQKITFCTLREMSEVDMGPPLHSLIIPGKLHPLELEFLQAFSTP
;
A
#
# COMPACT_ATOMS: atom_id res chain seq x y z
N MET A 1 -50.35 -13.82 24.02
CA MET A 1 -50.21 -12.55 24.75
C MET A 1 -49.46 -12.84 26.04
N HIS A 2 -48.19 -12.43 26.12
CA HIS A 2 -47.51 -11.95 27.34
C HIS A 2 -46.29 -11.16 26.86
N SER A 3 -46.04 -10.02 27.51
CA SER A 3 -45.27 -8.87 27.02
C SER A 3 -43.76 -9.05 27.13
N VAL A 4 -43.04 -8.45 26.19
CA VAL A 4 -41.57 -8.41 26.04
C VAL A 4 -40.93 -7.35 26.97
N SER A 5 -41.51 -7.10 28.14
CA SER A 5 -41.06 -6.02 29.04
C SER A 5 -40.01 -6.42 30.08
N ASP A 6 -39.71 -7.72 30.26
CA ASP A 6 -39.00 -8.18 31.47
C ASP A 6 -37.57 -8.69 31.23
N LEU A 7 -36.95 -8.37 30.08
CA LEU A 7 -35.60 -8.84 29.72
C LEU A 7 -34.54 -7.73 29.53
N LEU A 8 -34.79 -6.51 30.02
CA LEU A 8 -33.85 -5.38 29.97
C LEU A 8 -33.47 -4.83 31.35
N ALA A 9 -33.15 -5.72 32.29
CA ALA A 9 -32.67 -5.31 33.61
C ALA A 9 -31.45 -6.12 34.05
N PHE A 10 -30.29 -5.93 33.42
CA PHE A 10 -28.97 -6.16 34.04
C PHE A 10 -27.87 -5.35 33.31
N TYR A 11 -27.11 -4.58 34.08
CA TYR A 11 -25.96 -3.68 33.77
C TYR A 11 -26.24 -2.20 33.43
N PRO A 12 -26.29 -1.31 34.45
CA PRO A 12 -25.89 0.08 34.32
C PRO A 12 -24.38 0.27 34.57
N GLU A 13 -23.78 1.33 34.01
CA GLU A 13 -22.45 1.93 34.36
C GLU A 13 -21.27 1.93 33.36
N THR A 14 -21.42 1.62 32.07
CA THR A 14 -20.30 1.80 31.10
C THR A 14 -20.52 2.83 29.98
N ARG A 15 -21.55 3.68 30.06
CA ARG A 15 -21.90 4.62 28.96
C ARG A 15 -21.56 6.09 29.17
N ASN A 16 -21.22 6.52 30.40
CA ASN A 16 -20.96 7.94 30.69
C ASN A 16 -19.47 8.33 30.77
N PHE A 17 -18.54 7.37 30.89
CA PHE A 17 -17.10 7.67 30.89
C PHE A 17 -16.53 7.87 29.46
N ASP A 18 -17.12 7.20 28.47
CA ASP A 18 -16.63 7.16 27.08
C ASP A 18 -17.00 8.43 26.26
N VAL A 19 -17.95 9.22 26.75
CA VAL A 19 -18.40 10.48 26.11
C VAL A 19 -17.58 11.69 26.60
N MET A 20 -17.09 11.66 27.84
CA MET A 20 -16.23 12.72 28.40
C MET A 20 -14.81 12.66 27.85
N GLN A 21 -14.22 11.46 27.71
CA GLN A 21 -12.88 11.29 27.12
C GLN A 21 -12.84 11.66 25.63
N ARG A 22 -13.91 11.41 24.87
CA ARG A 22 -13.99 11.80 23.44
C ARG A 22 -14.06 13.31 23.22
N LYS A 23 -14.64 14.07 24.16
CA LYS A 23 -14.63 15.54 24.10
C LYS A 23 -13.27 16.14 24.44
N GLN A 24 -12.61 15.64 25.49
CA GLN A 24 -11.26 16.11 25.85
C GLN A 24 -10.19 15.74 24.81
N TYR A 25 -10.31 14.59 24.14
CA TYR A 25 -9.39 14.19 23.07
C TYR A 25 -9.57 15.00 21.78
N GLN A 26 -10.80 15.44 21.46
CA GLN A 26 -11.10 16.30 20.30
C GLN A 26 -10.73 17.78 20.52
N GLU A 27 -10.80 18.27 21.77
CA GLU A 27 -10.38 19.64 22.11
C GLU A 27 -8.85 19.77 22.24
N GLY A 28 -8.15 18.72 22.68
CA GLY A 28 -6.68 18.69 22.73
C GLY A 28 -6.00 18.62 21.35
N THR A 29 -6.54 17.80 20.43
CA THR A 29 -5.99 17.66 19.05
C THR A 29 -6.19 18.92 18.20
N SER A 30 -7.23 19.70 18.46
CA SER A 30 -7.50 20.95 17.73
C SER A 30 -6.64 22.13 18.20
N GLN A 31 -6.09 22.07 19.42
CA GLN A 31 -5.12 23.05 19.91
C GLN A 31 -3.68 22.70 19.46
N GLU A 32 -3.28 21.43 19.45
CA GLU A 32 -1.98 21.00 18.92
C GLU A 32 -1.86 21.17 17.41
N GLN A 33 -2.94 20.96 16.65
CA GLN A 33 -2.96 21.24 15.20
C GLN A 33 -2.83 22.73 14.89
N ARG A 34 -3.40 23.62 15.71
CA ARG A 34 -3.25 25.08 15.53
C ARG A 34 -1.83 25.58 15.79
N VAL A 35 -1.11 24.97 16.74
CA VAL A 35 0.27 25.34 17.08
C VAL A 35 1.26 24.80 16.03
N LEU A 36 0.98 23.64 15.42
CA LEU A 36 1.78 23.10 14.31
C LEU A 36 1.56 23.87 12.99
N ASP A 37 0.35 24.38 12.74
CA ASP A 37 0.05 25.22 11.56
C ASP A 37 0.70 26.61 11.64
N GLU A 38 0.97 27.16 12.84
CA GLU A 38 1.64 28.46 12.99
C GLU A 38 3.17 28.39 12.82
N SER A 39 3.80 27.25 13.14
CA SER A 39 5.26 27.08 13.02
C SER A 39 5.76 26.72 11.61
N SER A 40 4.87 26.38 10.67
CA SER A 40 5.22 25.98 9.30
C SER A 40 5.11 27.10 8.26
N ASN A 41 4.68 28.30 8.65
CA ASN A 41 4.45 29.44 7.75
C ASN A 41 5.69 30.29 7.39
N VAL A 42 6.90 29.74 7.54
CA VAL A 42 8.12 30.40 7.02
C VAL A 42 8.85 29.47 6.05
N SER A 43 8.22 29.19 4.90
CA SER A 43 8.96 28.78 3.69
C SER A 43 8.12 28.97 2.41
N ILE A 44 8.49 30.00 1.64
CA ILE A 44 8.37 30.16 0.18
C ILE A 44 7.03 29.74 -0.46
N ASN A 45 6.19 30.75 -0.71
CA ASN A 45 4.97 30.69 -1.52
C ASN A 45 5.24 30.18 -2.95
N ALA A 46 4.94 28.91 -3.20
CA ALA A 46 4.35 28.50 -4.47
C ALA A 46 2.84 28.40 -4.24
N GLU A 47 2.04 29.27 -4.87
CA GLU A 47 0.57 29.23 -4.77
C GLU A 47 0.06 27.83 -5.16
N GLN A 48 -0.27 27.00 -4.17
CA GLN A 48 -0.89 25.72 -4.40
C GLN A 48 -2.34 25.95 -4.86
N TRP A 49 -2.67 25.48 -6.06
CA TRP A 49 -4.02 25.60 -6.62
C TRP A 49 -5.06 24.97 -5.67
N THR A 50 -6.14 25.71 -5.42
CA THR A 50 -7.30 25.19 -4.68
C THR A 50 -8.07 24.19 -5.55
N ASN A 51 -8.86 23.30 -4.93
CA ASN A 51 -9.73 22.39 -5.68
C ASN A 51 -10.68 23.14 -6.63
N GLN A 52 -11.18 24.31 -6.21
CA GLN A 52 -12.03 25.16 -7.06
C GLN A 52 -11.28 25.62 -8.32
N THR A 53 -10.03 26.07 -8.17
CA THR A 53 -9.17 26.46 -9.30
C THR A 53 -8.93 25.28 -10.26
N VAL A 54 -8.70 24.08 -9.72
CA VAL A 54 -8.51 22.85 -10.51
C VAL A 54 -9.76 22.49 -11.31
N PHE A 55 -10.94 22.45 -10.69
CA PHE A 55 -12.18 22.13 -11.41
C PHE A 55 -12.54 23.20 -12.46
N LEU A 56 -12.38 24.48 -12.11
CA LEU A 56 -12.69 25.59 -13.02
C LEU A 56 -11.77 25.55 -14.26
N SER A 57 -10.47 25.39 -14.05
CA SER A 57 -9.50 25.30 -15.16
C SER A 57 -9.77 24.08 -16.06
N ALA A 58 -10.08 22.92 -15.49
CA ALA A 58 -10.41 21.72 -16.26
C ALA A 58 -11.70 21.87 -17.07
N PHE A 59 -12.68 22.60 -16.53
CA PHE A 59 -13.92 22.92 -17.25
C PHE A 59 -13.67 23.93 -18.38
N LEU A 60 -12.92 25.00 -18.13
CA LEU A 60 -12.55 25.99 -19.14
C LEU A 60 -11.75 25.36 -20.30
N LEU A 61 -10.84 24.43 -20.00
CA LEU A 61 -10.10 23.68 -21.02
C LEU A 61 -11.05 22.88 -21.94
N ARG A 62 -12.03 22.17 -21.36
CA ARG A 62 -13.03 21.42 -22.13
C ARG A 62 -13.93 22.35 -22.95
N LEU A 63 -14.35 23.47 -22.37
CA LEU A 63 -15.13 24.50 -23.06
C LEU A 63 -14.37 25.02 -24.30
N LEU A 64 -13.08 25.30 -24.16
CA LEU A 64 -12.21 25.69 -25.27
C LEU A 64 -12.16 24.60 -26.34
N LEU A 65 -12.01 23.32 -25.97
CA LEU A 65 -12.01 22.20 -26.90
C LEU A 65 -13.34 22.05 -27.67
N VAL A 66 -14.48 22.26 -27.01
CA VAL A 66 -15.81 22.22 -27.67
C VAL A 66 -15.90 23.28 -28.76
N PHE A 67 -15.49 24.52 -28.47
CA PHE A 67 -15.50 25.59 -29.48
C PHE A 67 -14.44 25.39 -30.55
N TYR A 68 -13.25 24.91 -30.19
CA TYR A 68 -12.20 24.51 -31.14
C TYR A 68 -12.70 23.46 -32.12
N GLY A 69 -13.52 22.50 -31.66
CA GLY A 69 -14.10 21.46 -32.51
C GLY A 69 -14.82 22.02 -33.74
N ARG A 70 -15.56 23.13 -33.60
CA ARG A 70 -16.23 23.80 -34.74
C ARG A 70 -15.24 24.36 -35.76
N VAL A 71 -14.17 24.99 -35.27
CA VAL A 71 -13.12 25.55 -36.12
C VAL A 71 -12.38 24.42 -36.84
N HIS A 72 -12.09 23.32 -36.14
CA HIS A 72 -11.44 22.16 -36.70
C HIS A 72 -12.27 21.50 -37.80
N ASP A 73 -13.56 21.25 -37.53
CA ASP A 73 -14.49 20.62 -38.49
C ASP A 73 -14.68 21.47 -39.76
N TYR A 74 -14.47 22.79 -39.67
CA TYR A 74 -14.50 23.68 -40.83
C TYR A 74 -13.20 23.64 -41.64
N LEU A 75 -12.04 23.52 -40.98
CA LEU A 75 -10.73 23.64 -41.62
C LEU A 75 -10.17 22.30 -42.15
N PHE A 76 -10.48 21.18 -41.49
CA PHE A 76 -9.85 19.90 -41.76
C PHE A 76 -10.84 18.89 -42.35
N LYS A 77 -10.33 17.97 -43.19
CA LYS A 77 -11.12 16.91 -43.81
C LYS A 77 -11.57 15.82 -42.81
N VAL A 78 -10.77 15.60 -41.76
CA VAL A 78 -11.09 14.64 -40.70
C VAL A 78 -11.73 15.41 -39.55
N ASN A 79 -12.99 15.11 -39.24
CA ASN A 79 -13.74 15.85 -38.24
C ASN A 79 -13.23 15.57 -36.81
N PHE A 80 -13.16 16.64 -36.03
CA PHE A 80 -13.07 16.60 -34.59
C PHE A 80 -14.38 16.12 -33.97
N THR A 81 -15.56 16.56 -34.43
CA THR A 81 -16.82 16.04 -33.87
C THR A 81 -16.96 14.54 -34.16
N ASP A 82 -17.34 13.77 -33.14
CA ASP A 82 -17.62 12.33 -33.26
C ASP A 82 -18.82 12.12 -34.20
N VAL A 83 -18.74 11.13 -35.09
CA VAL A 83 -19.83 10.78 -36.01
C VAL A 83 -21.07 10.37 -35.23
N ASP A 84 -20.88 9.69 -34.09
CA ASP A 84 -21.98 9.26 -33.23
C ASP A 84 -22.75 10.46 -32.66
N TYR A 85 -22.11 11.62 -32.48
CA TYR A 85 -22.78 12.83 -31.98
C TYR A 85 -23.87 13.33 -32.93
N ASN A 86 -23.64 13.20 -34.24
CA ASN A 86 -24.64 13.54 -35.26
C ASN A 86 -25.78 12.51 -35.24
N VAL A 87 -25.46 11.22 -35.08
CA VAL A 87 -26.46 10.14 -34.95
C VAL A 87 -27.34 10.37 -33.72
N PHE A 88 -26.76 10.79 -32.59
CA PHE A 88 -27.52 11.14 -31.39
C PHE A 88 -28.44 12.35 -31.61
N THR A 89 -27.93 13.37 -32.28
CA THR A 89 -28.67 14.61 -32.53
C THR A 89 -29.85 14.38 -33.48
N ASP A 90 -29.66 13.57 -34.53
CA ASP A 90 -30.73 13.15 -35.43
C ASP A 90 -31.79 12.32 -34.70
N ALA A 91 -31.37 11.37 -33.86
CA ALA A 91 -32.27 10.56 -33.05
C ALA A 91 -33.06 11.42 -32.04
N ALA A 92 -32.41 12.39 -31.40
CA ALA A 92 -33.05 13.36 -30.51
C ALA A 92 -34.09 14.21 -31.24
N LYS A 93 -33.81 14.59 -32.50
CA LYS A 93 -34.77 15.28 -33.36
C LYS A 93 -35.99 14.42 -33.66
N TYR A 94 -35.81 13.13 -33.96
CA TYR A 94 -36.95 12.22 -34.13
C TYR A 94 -37.80 12.12 -32.87
N VAL A 95 -37.17 12.01 -31.69
CA VAL A 95 -37.89 11.99 -30.41
C VAL A 95 -38.65 13.30 -30.17
N TYR A 96 -38.04 14.45 -30.47
CA TYR A 96 -38.68 15.76 -30.39
C TYR A 96 -39.93 15.86 -31.27
N ASP A 97 -39.88 15.27 -32.48
CA ASP A 97 -41.01 15.19 -33.41
C ASP A 97 -42.06 14.13 -33.02
N GLY A 98 -41.93 13.49 -31.86
CA GLY A 98 -42.82 12.42 -31.39
C GLY A 98 -42.64 11.09 -32.11
N LYS A 99 -41.51 10.90 -32.79
CA LYS A 99 -41.18 9.69 -33.56
C LYS A 99 -40.15 8.82 -32.85
N SER A 100 -39.96 7.61 -33.38
CA SER A 100 -38.96 6.68 -32.86
C SER A 100 -37.53 7.15 -33.18
N PRO A 101 -36.59 7.13 -32.20
CA PRO A 101 -35.19 7.44 -32.45
C PRO A 101 -34.54 6.45 -33.44
N PHE A 102 -35.09 5.24 -33.54
CA PHE A 102 -34.63 4.19 -34.45
C PHE A 102 -34.97 4.44 -35.92
N LEU A 103 -35.72 5.50 -36.23
CA LEU A 103 -35.86 5.97 -37.61
C LEU A 103 -34.54 6.53 -38.15
N ARG A 104 -33.64 6.98 -37.27
CA ARG A 104 -32.27 7.26 -37.67
C ARG A 104 -31.56 5.95 -37.94
N SER A 105 -31.22 5.71 -39.21
CA SER A 105 -30.34 4.61 -39.60
C SER A 105 -29.06 4.66 -38.75
N THR A 106 -28.56 3.49 -38.33
CA THR A 106 -27.38 3.31 -37.47
C THR A 106 -27.51 3.78 -36.01
N TYR A 107 -28.69 4.21 -35.54
CA TYR A 107 -28.90 4.42 -34.09
C TYR A 107 -28.98 3.06 -33.37
N ARG A 108 -28.03 2.79 -32.47
CA ARG A 108 -27.87 1.52 -31.73
C ARG A 108 -27.77 1.70 -30.21
N TYR A 109 -28.24 2.84 -29.72
CA TYR A 109 -28.07 3.28 -28.32
C TYR A 109 -29.39 3.22 -27.56
N SER A 110 -29.32 3.33 -26.24
CA SER A 110 -30.51 3.45 -25.40
C SER A 110 -31.36 4.65 -25.84
N PRO A 111 -32.69 4.54 -25.98
CA PRO A 111 -33.54 5.69 -26.29
C PRO A 111 -33.40 6.81 -25.26
N LEU A 112 -33.09 6.47 -24.01
CA LEU A 112 -32.86 7.44 -22.94
C LEU A 112 -31.79 8.49 -23.32
N LEU A 113 -30.77 8.10 -24.08
CA LEU A 113 -29.75 9.03 -24.59
C LEU A 113 -30.35 10.07 -25.54
N ALA A 114 -31.19 9.65 -26.50
CA ALA A 114 -31.88 10.55 -27.41
C ALA A 114 -32.82 11.51 -26.65
N TRP A 115 -33.51 11.03 -25.61
CA TRP A 115 -34.35 11.87 -24.74
C TRP A 115 -33.55 12.94 -23.99
N ILE A 116 -32.40 12.57 -23.40
CA ILE A 116 -31.50 13.51 -22.72
C ILE A 116 -30.98 14.58 -23.69
N LEU A 117 -30.79 14.23 -24.95
CA LEU A 117 -30.20 15.09 -25.98
C LEU A 117 -31.23 15.87 -26.82
N ILE A 118 -32.52 15.84 -26.49
CA ILE A 118 -33.54 16.69 -27.15
C ILE A 118 -33.11 18.17 -27.27
N PRO A 119 -32.47 18.79 -26.26
CA PRO A 119 -32.02 20.18 -26.40
C PRO A 119 -30.99 20.42 -27.52
N ASN A 120 -30.30 19.38 -28.03
CA ASN A 120 -29.42 19.51 -29.19
C ASN A 120 -30.15 20.05 -30.44
N VAL A 121 -31.47 19.83 -30.53
CA VAL A 121 -32.30 20.32 -31.65
C VAL A 121 -32.26 21.85 -31.75
N PHE A 122 -32.22 22.53 -30.59
CA PHE A 122 -32.17 24.00 -30.52
C PHE A 122 -30.75 24.52 -30.32
N TRP A 123 -29.91 23.74 -29.62
CA TRP A 123 -28.54 24.11 -29.32
C TRP A 123 -27.58 22.96 -29.64
N PRO A 124 -26.98 22.96 -30.85
CA PRO A 124 -26.18 21.83 -31.32
C PRO A 124 -24.97 21.44 -30.46
N GLU A 125 -24.47 22.28 -29.55
CA GLU A 125 -23.36 21.91 -28.65
C GLU A 125 -23.81 21.44 -27.27
N PHE A 126 -25.13 21.43 -26.99
CA PHE A 126 -25.66 21.12 -25.66
C PHE A 126 -25.11 19.79 -25.14
N GLY A 127 -25.20 18.72 -25.95
CA GLY A 127 -24.70 17.40 -25.58
C GLY A 127 -23.20 17.38 -25.28
N LYS A 128 -22.37 18.08 -26.06
CA LYS A 128 -20.92 18.19 -25.77
C LYS A 128 -20.66 18.86 -24.43
N LEU A 129 -21.37 19.95 -24.14
CA LEU A 129 -21.25 20.65 -22.86
C LEU A 129 -21.76 19.80 -21.69
N LEU A 130 -22.85 19.06 -21.89
CA LEU A 130 -23.36 18.10 -20.91
C LEU A 130 -22.31 17.02 -20.61
N PHE A 131 -21.73 16.40 -21.64
CA PHE A 131 -20.70 15.37 -21.47
C PHE A 131 -19.45 15.91 -20.77
N CYS A 132 -18.95 17.08 -21.19
CA CYS A 132 -17.85 17.75 -20.50
C CYS A 132 -18.17 18.08 -19.04
N SER A 133 -19.40 18.49 -18.73
CA SER A 133 -19.81 18.78 -17.35
C SER A 133 -19.85 17.51 -16.49
N LEU A 134 -20.37 16.41 -17.05
CA LEU A 134 -20.37 15.11 -16.37
C LEU A 134 -18.95 14.60 -16.12
N ASP A 135 -18.03 14.85 -17.05
CA ASP A 135 -16.61 14.49 -16.90
C ASP A 135 -15.96 15.20 -15.69
N ILE A 136 -16.32 16.47 -15.46
CA ILE A 136 -15.91 17.23 -14.26
C ILE A 136 -16.52 16.63 -12.98
N VAL A 137 -17.80 16.23 -13.04
CA VAL A 137 -18.49 15.58 -11.91
C VAL A 137 -17.83 14.24 -11.56
N VAL A 138 -17.35 13.47 -12.54
CA VAL A 138 -16.57 12.24 -12.28
C VAL A 138 -15.29 12.56 -11.48
N GLY A 139 -14.59 13.65 -11.82
CA GLY A 139 -13.45 14.14 -11.04
C GLY A 139 -13.82 14.43 -9.57
N TRP A 140 -14.98 15.06 -9.33
CA TRP A 140 -15.48 15.31 -7.98
C TRP A 140 -15.87 14.03 -7.23
N LEU A 141 -16.44 13.05 -7.95
CA LEU A 141 -16.81 11.76 -7.37
C LEU A 141 -15.60 10.97 -6.88
N TYR A 142 -14.42 11.08 -7.52
CA TYR A 142 -13.22 10.43 -7.00
C TYR A 142 -12.81 10.95 -5.62
N LEU A 143 -12.95 12.25 -5.34
CA LEU A 143 -12.67 12.81 -4.01
C LEU A 143 -13.61 12.22 -2.94
N LYS A 144 -14.88 11.98 -3.32
CA LYS A 144 -15.86 11.32 -2.45
C LYS A 144 -15.56 9.84 -2.28
N LEU A 145 -15.18 9.16 -3.35
CA LEU A 145 -14.82 7.74 -3.34
C LEU A 145 -13.57 7.48 -2.49
N GLU A 146 -12.51 8.28 -2.61
CA GLU A 146 -11.31 8.18 -1.75
C GLU A 146 -11.66 8.24 -0.27
N THR A 147 -12.56 9.16 0.10
CA THR A 147 -13.05 9.32 1.47
C THR A 147 -13.84 8.09 1.92
N ALA A 148 -14.70 7.53 1.06
CA ALA A 148 -15.49 6.33 1.35
C ALA A 148 -14.63 5.06 1.48
N ILE A 149 -13.53 4.95 0.72
CA ILE A 149 -12.58 3.82 0.78
C ILE A 149 -11.55 3.99 1.92
N GLN A 150 -11.55 5.13 2.64
CA GLN A 150 -10.55 5.47 3.68
C GLN A 150 -9.10 5.52 3.16
N GLN A 151 -8.93 5.89 1.89
CA GLN A 151 -7.60 6.07 1.28
C GLN A 151 -7.07 7.49 1.51
N LYS A 152 -5.74 7.65 1.50
CA LYS A 152 -5.09 8.97 1.61
C LYS A 152 -5.47 9.80 0.38
N GLN A 153 -6.07 10.97 0.59
CA GLN A 153 -6.44 11.87 -0.51
C GLN A 153 -5.20 12.24 -1.33
N SER A 154 -5.22 11.91 -2.62
CA SER A 154 -4.12 12.20 -3.53
C SER A 154 -4.58 13.16 -4.61
N ARG A 155 -4.03 14.38 -4.62
CA ARG A 155 -4.29 15.33 -5.71
C ARG A 155 -3.92 14.74 -7.07
N ALA A 156 -2.96 13.82 -7.15
CA ALA A 156 -2.53 13.21 -8.41
C ALA A 156 -3.67 12.48 -9.15
N ILE A 157 -4.63 11.91 -8.42
CA ILE A 157 -5.80 11.21 -8.96
C ILE A 157 -6.73 12.20 -9.67
N LEU A 158 -6.97 13.33 -9.00
CA LEU A 158 -7.76 14.43 -9.55
C LEU A 158 -7.09 15.00 -10.81
N TRP A 159 -5.77 15.21 -10.78
CA TRP A 159 -5.00 15.68 -11.92
C TRP A 159 -5.03 14.69 -13.09
N PHE A 160 -4.88 13.38 -12.81
CA PHE A 160 -4.93 12.35 -13.81
C PHE A 160 -6.26 12.37 -14.56
N TRP A 161 -7.42 12.37 -13.90
CA TRP A 161 -8.69 12.34 -14.62
C TRP A 161 -9.00 13.67 -15.33
N LEU A 162 -8.88 14.80 -14.61
CA LEU A 162 -9.33 16.09 -15.12
C LEU A 162 -8.45 16.65 -16.24
N PHE A 163 -7.15 16.36 -16.24
CA PHE A 163 -6.21 16.84 -17.25
C PHE A 163 -5.71 15.75 -18.19
N ASN A 164 -6.31 14.56 -18.17
CA ASN A 164 -6.02 13.56 -19.20
C ASN A 164 -6.56 14.05 -20.56
N PRO A 165 -5.70 14.21 -21.57
CA PRO A 165 -6.13 14.69 -22.88
C PRO A 165 -7.11 13.73 -23.55
N PHE A 166 -7.04 12.42 -23.26
CA PHE A 166 -7.93 11.42 -23.83
C PHE A 166 -9.38 11.62 -23.36
N THR A 167 -9.60 11.80 -22.05
CA THR A 167 -10.95 11.99 -21.47
C THR A 167 -11.55 13.33 -21.89
N ALA A 168 -10.73 14.40 -21.84
CA ALA A 168 -11.13 15.75 -22.22
C ALA A 168 -11.53 15.83 -23.70
N VAL A 169 -10.74 15.23 -24.60
CA VAL A 169 -11.03 15.21 -26.04
C VAL A 169 -12.27 14.39 -26.33
N ILE A 170 -12.39 13.15 -25.84
CA ILE A 170 -13.55 12.28 -26.14
C ILE A 170 -14.87 12.96 -25.74
N SER A 171 -14.93 13.56 -24.56
CA SER A 171 -16.13 14.29 -24.12
C SER A 171 -16.42 15.51 -25.01
N ALA A 172 -15.38 16.30 -25.33
CA ALA A 172 -15.52 17.48 -26.18
C ALA A 172 -15.91 17.16 -27.64
N ARG A 173 -15.53 15.97 -28.14
CA ARG A 173 -15.96 15.46 -29.46
C ARG A 173 -17.45 15.12 -29.51
N GLY A 174 -18.12 15.00 -28.36
CA GLY A 174 -19.55 14.67 -28.29
C GLY A 174 -19.82 13.18 -28.06
N ASN A 175 -18.85 12.42 -27.56
CA ASN A 175 -19.05 11.03 -27.24
C ASN A 175 -19.77 10.86 -25.89
N GLY A 176 -20.81 10.03 -25.85
CA GLY A 176 -21.66 9.82 -24.66
C GLY A 176 -21.13 8.82 -23.63
N ASP A 177 -19.99 8.15 -23.84
CA ASP A 177 -19.50 7.09 -22.93
C ASP A 177 -19.21 7.59 -21.50
N VAL A 178 -18.98 8.90 -21.31
CA VAL A 178 -18.85 9.50 -19.98
C VAL A 178 -20.09 9.30 -19.09
N LEU A 179 -21.29 9.18 -19.68
CA LEU A 179 -22.54 8.86 -18.96
C LEU A 179 -22.47 7.49 -18.27
N ILE A 180 -21.72 6.56 -18.86
CA ILE A 180 -21.58 5.22 -18.31
C ILE A 180 -20.47 5.22 -17.28
N CYS A 181 -19.35 5.91 -17.55
CA CYS A 181 -18.29 6.10 -16.56
C CYS A 181 -18.81 6.69 -15.25
N ILE A 182 -19.62 7.76 -15.32
CA ILE A 182 -20.22 8.34 -14.10
C ILE A 182 -21.15 7.34 -13.41
N SER A 183 -21.97 6.61 -14.16
CA SER A 183 -22.92 5.64 -13.59
C SER A 183 -22.20 4.47 -12.91
N VAL A 184 -21.08 4.00 -13.45
CA VAL A 184 -20.22 2.97 -12.86
C VAL A 184 -19.54 3.50 -11.58
N VAL A 185 -18.90 4.67 -11.63
CA VAL A 185 -18.20 5.25 -10.46
C VAL A 185 -19.17 5.59 -9.33
N VAL A 186 -20.36 6.13 -9.64
CA VAL A 186 -21.39 6.41 -8.62
C VAL A 186 -21.94 5.12 -8.01
N SER A 187 -22.13 4.07 -8.81
CA SER A 187 -22.55 2.77 -8.29
C SER A 187 -21.52 2.22 -7.30
N LEU A 188 -20.23 2.30 -7.66
CA LEU A 188 -19.12 1.91 -6.79
C LEU A 188 -19.11 2.74 -5.49
N TYR A 189 -19.24 4.07 -5.58
CA TYR A 189 -19.32 4.96 -4.42
C TYR A 189 -20.42 4.56 -3.44
N PHE A 190 -21.64 4.32 -3.91
CA PHE A 190 -22.75 3.97 -3.02
C PHE A 190 -22.64 2.55 -2.43
N ILE A 191 -21.92 1.63 -3.09
CA ILE A 191 -21.57 0.33 -2.50
C ILE A 191 -20.69 0.54 -1.26
N TYR A 192 -19.65 1.39 -1.34
CA TYR A 192 -18.76 1.69 -0.21
C TYR A 192 -19.44 2.50 0.90
N GLU A 193 -20.35 3.41 0.56
CA GLU A 193 -21.22 4.12 1.51
C GLU A 193 -22.28 3.23 2.17
N LYS A 194 -22.33 1.94 1.83
CA LYS A 194 -23.29 0.95 2.33
C LYS A 194 -24.76 1.29 2.03
N LYS A 195 -25.02 2.15 1.03
CA LYS A 195 -26.37 2.53 0.57
C LYS A 195 -26.82 1.60 -0.56
N LEU A 196 -27.11 0.36 -0.18
CA LEU A 196 -27.31 -0.76 -1.12
C LEU A 196 -28.45 -0.54 -2.12
N PHE A 197 -29.59 0.02 -1.69
CA PHE A 197 -30.73 0.26 -2.58
C PHE A 197 -30.40 1.31 -3.64
N THR A 198 -29.80 2.44 -3.24
CA THR A 198 -29.36 3.50 -4.16
C THR A 198 -28.32 2.98 -5.15
N ALA A 199 -27.35 2.19 -4.67
CA ALA A 199 -26.35 1.55 -5.52
C ALA A 199 -27.00 0.63 -6.57
N ALA A 200 -27.96 -0.21 -6.17
CA ALA A 200 -28.65 -1.14 -7.07
C ALA A 200 -29.49 -0.43 -8.13
N LEU A 201 -30.17 0.67 -7.76
CA LEU A 201 -30.93 1.50 -8.70
C LEU A 201 -30.04 2.10 -9.79
N LEU A 202 -28.94 2.73 -9.38
CA LEU A 202 -28.02 3.40 -10.31
C LEU A 202 -27.24 2.40 -11.15
N TYR A 203 -26.87 1.25 -10.59
CA TYR A 203 -26.26 0.15 -11.33
C TYR A 203 -27.21 -0.42 -12.39
N GLY A 204 -28.49 -0.65 -12.04
CA GLY A 204 -29.50 -1.10 -13.00
C GLY A 204 -29.68 -0.11 -14.16
N LEU A 205 -29.67 1.20 -13.86
CA LEU A 205 -29.70 2.24 -14.90
C LEU A 205 -28.42 2.21 -15.77
N ALA A 206 -27.25 1.96 -15.19
CA ALA A 206 -25.99 1.83 -15.92
C ALA A 206 -26.05 0.68 -16.95
N VAL A 207 -26.57 -0.49 -16.54
CA VAL A 207 -26.74 -1.68 -17.41
C VAL A 207 -27.74 -1.40 -18.54
N HIS A 208 -28.79 -0.62 -18.28
CA HIS A 208 -29.73 -0.21 -19.32
C HIS A 208 -29.11 0.80 -20.32
N LEU A 209 -28.27 1.72 -19.86
CA LEU A 209 -27.59 2.69 -20.73
C LEU A 209 -26.60 1.98 -21.67
N LYS A 210 -25.84 1.00 -21.17
CA LYS A 210 -24.98 0.11 -21.96
C LYS A 210 -24.87 -1.21 -21.24
N LEU A 211 -24.86 -2.33 -21.95
CA LEU A 211 -24.97 -3.66 -21.34
C LEU A 211 -23.71 -4.08 -20.55
N TYR A 212 -22.53 -3.55 -20.86
CA TYR A 212 -21.27 -4.06 -20.31
C TYR A 212 -21.13 -4.03 -18.79
N PRO A 213 -21.68 -3.06 -18.01
CA PRO A 213 -21.55 -3.05 -16.54
C PRO A 213 -22.08 -4.32 -15.88
N ILE A 214 -22.90 -5.13 -16.58
CA ILE A 214 -23.36 -6.44 -16.10
C ILE A 214 -22.21 -7.36 -15.69
N ILE A 215 -21.02 -7.19 -16.28
CA ILE A 215 -19.83 -8.00 -15.96
C ILE A 215 -19.35 -7.82 -14.52
N TYR A 216 -19.78 -6.76 -13.82
CA TYR A 216 -19.44 -6.50 -12.42
C TYR A 216 -20.38 -7.20 -11.44
N LEU A 217 -21.52 -7.71 -11.90
CA LEU A 217 -22.51 -8.35 -11.03
C LEU A 217 -21.91 -9.50 -10.17
N PRO A 218 -21.07 -10.41 -10.72
CA PRO A 218 -20.51 -11.50 -9.92
C PRO A 218 -19.63 -10.99 -8.77
N SER A 219 -18.78 -9.97 -9.00
CA SER A 219 -17.91 -9.42 -7.95
C SER A 219 -18.71 -8.66 -6.89
N ILE A 220 -19.76 -7.92 -7.27
CA ILE A 220 -20.67 -7.25 -6.31
C ILE A 220 -21.36 -8.28 -5.42
N MET A 221 -21.89 -9.37 -5.99
CA MET A 221 -22.54 -10.44 -5.23
C MET A 221 -21.58 -11.06 -4.22
N LEU A 222 -20.33 -11.31 -4.62
CA LEU A 222 -19.30 -11.89 -3.75
C LEU A 222 -18.90 -10.92 -2.63
N TYR A 223 -18.69 -9.64 -2.95
CA TYR A 223 -18.37 -8.59 -1.97
C TYR A 223 -19.45 -8.41 -0.90
N LEU A 224 -20.72 -8.35 -1.31
CA LEU A 224 -21.83 -8.16 -0.39
C LEU A 224 -22.06 -9.34 0.57
N SER A 225 -21.52 -10.52 0.25
CA SER A 225 -21.59 -11.70 1.12
C SER A 225 -20.77 -11.53 2.41
N GLY A 226 -19.68 -10.76 2.34
CA GLY A 226 -18.74 -10.57 3.46
C GLY A 226 -17.95 -11.82 3.87
N GLU A 227 -18.11 -12.95 3.17
CA GLU A 227 -17.43 -14.20 3.47
C GLU A 227 -16.08 -14.26 2.74
N LYS A 228 -15.03 -14.76 3.40
CA LYS A 228 -13.74 -15.05 2.75
C LYS A 228 -13.88 -16.30 1.87
N MET A 229 -13.30 -16.28 0.68
CA MET A 229 -13.37 -17.38 -0.28
C MET A 229 -12.86 -18.69 0.34
N GLN A 230 -13.70 -19.73 0.31
CA GLN A 230 -13.34 -21.09 0.69
C GLN A 230 -13.81 -22.06 -0.40
N LEU A 231 -12.96 -22.99 -0.84
CA LEU A 231 -13.32 -24.10 -1.74
C LEU A 231 -14.13 -25.18 -1.00
N LYS A 232 -15.27 -24.80 -0.42
CA LYS A 232 -16.20 -25.70 0.27
C LYS A 232 -17.62 -25.48 -0.22
N LEU A 233 -18.42 -26.56 -0.25
CA LEU A 233 -19.84 -26.50 -0.60
C LEU A 233 -20.63 -25.51 0.28
N GLU A 234 -20.19 -25.31 1.52
CA GLU A 234 -20.76 -24.33 2.45
C GLU A 234 -20.62 -22.88 1.96
N PHE A 235 -19.51 -22.52 1.31
CA PHE A 235 -19.34 -21.18 0.74
C PHE A 235 -20.36 -20.91 -0.37
N ILE A 236 -20.58 -21.89 -1.25
CA ILE A 236 -21.59 -21.80 -2.31
C ILE A 236 -22.99 -21.65 -1.69
N LYS A 237 -23.32 -22.47 -0.68
CA LYS A 237 -24.61 -22.36 0.03
C LYS A 237 -24.80 -20.99 0.65
N LYS A 238 -23.81 -20.48 1.39
CA LYS A 238 -23.85 -19.14 1.99
C LYS A 238 -24.03 -18.05 0.95
N GLN A 239 -23.45 -18.21 -0.24
CA GLN A 239 -23.62 -17.25 -1.31
C GLN A 239 -25.04 -17.23 -1.89
N PHE A 240 -25.72 -18.37 -1.97
CA PHE A 240 -27.14 -18.42 -2.31
C PHE A 240 -28.04 -17.84 -1.20
N LEU A 241 -27.60 -17.87 0.06
CA LEU A 241 -28.31 -17.27 1.20
C LEU A 241 -27.99 -15.78 1.42
N ASN A 242 -27.19 -15.16 0.56
CA ASN A 242 -26.81 -13.76 0.68
C ASN A 242 -27.98 -12.81 0.40
N TRP A 243 -28.71 -12.43 1.45
CA TRP A 243 -29.85 -11.50 1.35
C TRP A 243 -29.46 -10.13 0.78
N LYS A 244 -28.31 -9.57 1.14
CA LYS A 244 -27.85 -8.27 0.61
C LYS A 244 -27.62 -8.35 -0.90
N GLY A 245 -26.96 -9.42 -1.35
CA GLY A 245 -26.78 -9.74 -2.76
C GLY A 245 -28.13 -9.93 -3.47
N ALA A 246 -29.04 -10.71 -2.90
CA ALA A 246 -30.37 -10.94 -3.46
C ALA A 246 -31.16 -9.63 -3.63
N VAL A 247 -31.18 -8.76 -2.61
CA VAL A 247 -31.84 -7.45 -2.70
C VAL A 247 -31.21 -6.58 -3.79
N PHE A 248 -29.88 -6.53 -3.89
CA PHE A 248 -29.19 -5.78 -4.92
C PHE A 248 -29.52 -6.31 -6.33
N LEU A 249 -29.49 -7.63 -6.51
CA LEU A 249 -29.81 -8.30 -7.77
C LEU A 249 -31.26 -8.03 -8.19
N LEU A 250 -32.22 -8.25 -7.29
CA LEU A 250 -33.64 -8.06 -7.59
C LEU A 250 -33.96 -6.60 -7.90
N THR A 251 -33.38 -5.66 -7.15
CA THR A 251 -33.59 -4.22 -7.36
C THR A 251 -33.01 -3.76 -8.69
N SER A 252 -31.75 -4.13 -8.99
CA SER A 252 -31.11 -3.76 -10.26
C SER A 252 -31.81 -4.41 -11.46
N PHE A 253 -32.21 -5.68 -11.35
CA PHE A 253 -32.99 -6.38 -12.37
C PHE A 253 -34.35 -5.72 -12.60
N ALA A 254 -35.05 -5.33 -11.53
CA ALA A 254 -36.34 -4.63 -11.64
C ALA A 254 -36.20 -3.29 -12.38
N VAL A 255 -35.12 -2.54 -12.16
CA VAL A 255 -34.84 -1.29 -12.90
C VAL A 255 -34.61 -1.56 -14.38
N VAL A 256 -33.77 -2.55 -14.72
CA VAL A 256 -33.51 -2.93 -16.11
C VAL A 256 -34.79 -3.37 -16.80
N LEU A 257 -35.60 -4.22 -16.15
CA LEU A 257 -36.87 -4.69 -16.68
C LEU A 257 -37.89 -3.57 -16.85
N CYS A 258 -37.96 -2.64 -15.89
CA CYS A 258 -38.82 -1.46 -15.97
C CYS A 258 -38.45 -0.59 -17.18
N MET A 259 -37.17 -0.30 -17.35
CA MET A 259 -36.69 0.50 -18.50
C MET A 259 -36.89 -0.21 -19.83
N LEU A 260 -36.60 -1.51 -19.90
CA LEU A 260 -36.88 -2.34 -21.09
C LEU A 260 -38.37 -2.31 -21.45
N SER A 261 -39.25 -2.49 -20.46
CA SER A 261 -40.70 -2.50 -20.66
C SER A 261 -41.20 -1.12 -21.10
N LEU A 262 -40.70 -0.04 -20.46
CA LEU A 262 -41.04 1.34 -20.82
C LEU A 262 -40.71 1.62 -22.29
N PHE A 263 -39.49 1.35 -22.73
CA PHE A 263 -39.06 1.66 -24.09
C PHE A 263 -39.57 0.68 -25.14
N TYR A 264 -39.85 -0.58 -24.75
CA TYR A 264 -40.56 -1.51 -25.61
C TYR A 264 -42.01 -1.05 -25.87
N ASN A 265 -42.71 -0.53 -24.85
CA ASN A 265 -44.06 0.03 -25.05
C ASN A 265 -44.05 1.27 -25.95
N LEU A 266 -42.97 2.05 -25.96
CA LEU A 266 -42.85 3.25 -26.80
C LEU A 266 -42.44 2.94 -28.25
N TYR A 267 -41.56 1.96 -28.47
CA TYR A 267 -40.88 1.77 -29.76
C TYR A 267 -40.94 0.34 -30.32
N GLY A 268 -41.53 -0.60 -29.59
CA GLY A 268 -41.75 -2.00 -30.02
C GLY A 268 -40.47 -2.74 -30.40
N ASP A 269 -40.58 -3.58 -31.42
CA ASP A 269 -39.50 -4.47 -31.89
C ASP A 269 -38.26 -3.71 -32.41
N SER A 270 -38.42 -2.47 -32.87
CA SER A 270 -37.29 -1.65 -33.32
C SER A 270 -36.32 -1.35 -32.17
N TYR A 271 -36.83 -1.17 -30.94
CA TYR A 271 -35.96 -0.99 -29.77
C TYR A 271 -35.19 -2.26 -29.44
N LEU A 272 -35.89 -3.40 -29.36
CA LEU A 272 -35.26 -4.66 -28.97
C LEU A 272 -34.21 -5.11 -29.99
N SER A 273 -34.53 -4.99 -31.29
CA SER A 273 -33.61 -5.36 -32.36
C SER A 273 -32.37 -4.46 -32.41
N GLU A 274 -32.54 -3.13 -32.34
CA GLU A 274 -31.44 -2.20 -32.58
C GLU A 274 -30.63 -1.83 -31.33
N ALA A 275 -31.25 -1.70 -30.16
CA ALA A 275 -30.56 -1.28 -28.94
C ALA A 275 -30.04 -2.45 -28.08
N ILE A 276 -30.60 -3.66 -28.23
CA ILE A 276 -30.26 -4.82 -27.38
C ILE A 276 -29.69 -5.97 -28.21
N LEU A 277 -30.49 -6.59 -29.09
CA LEU A 277 -30.12 -7.80 -29.83
C LEU A 277 -28.95 -7.57 -30.79
N TYR A 278 -28.87 -6.37 -31.39
CA TYR A 278 -27.76 -5.97 -32.25
C TYR A 278 -26.40 -6.21 -31.59
N HIS A 279 -26.23 -5.87 -30.30
CA HIS A 279 -24.93 -5.98 -29.61
C HIS A 279 -24.52 -7.43 -29.32
N ILE A 280 -25.48 -8.36 -29.21
CA ILE A 280 -25.19 -9.79 -29.06
C ILE A 280 -24.67 -10.37 -30.38
N GLY A 281 -25.38 -10.04 -31.47
CA GLY A 281 -25.07 -10.52 -32.82
C GLY A 281 -23.93 -9.79 -33.52
N ARG A 282 -23.51 -8.60 -33.03
CA ARG A 282 -22.56 -7.72 -33.73
C ARG A 282 -21.26 -8.44 -34.08
N THR A 283 -20.90 -8.42 -35.35
CA THR A 283 -19.58 -8.75 -35.88
C THR A 283 -19.11 -7.55 -36.71
N ASP A 284 -17.84 -7.17 -36.56
CA ASP A 284 -17.26 -6.07 -37.33
C ASP A 284 -16.07 -6.61 -38.12
N THR A 285 -16.27 -6.75 -39.43
CA THR A 285 -15.32 -7.34 -40.37
C THR A 285 -14.46 -6.29 -41.07
N ARG A 286 -14.73 -4.99 -40.91
CA ARG A 286 -14.03 -3.94 -41.68
C ARG A 286 -12.60 -3.73 -41.21
N HIS A 287 -12.41 -3.40 -39.93
CA HIS A 287 -11.12 -3.37 -39.21
C HIS A 287 -11.35 -2.76 -37.82
N ASN A 288 -10.85 -3.41 -36.78
CA ASN A 288 -10.92 -2.90 -35.41
C ASN A 288 -9.74 -3.44 -34.56
N PHE A 289 -9.58 -2.98 -33.32
CA PHE A 289 -8.43 -3.37 -32.48
C PHE A 289 -8.42 -4.86 -32.09
N SER A 290 -9.54 -5.56 -32.27
CA SER A 290 -9.66 -6.98 -31.95
C SER A 290 -9.01 -7.86 -33.00
N PRO A 291 -8.15 -8.82 -32.65
CA PRO A 291 -7.58 -9.75 -33.64
C PRO A 291 -8.63 -10.63 -34.33
N TYR A 292 -9.85 -10.72 -33.77
CA TYR A 292 -10.96 -11.47 -34.38
C TYR A 292 -11.46 -10.85 -35.69
N PHE A 293 -11.28 -9.54 -35.92
CA PHE A 293 -11.80 -8.85 -37.11
C PHE A 293 -11.35 -9.54 -38.41
N TYR A 294 -10.07 -9.93 -38.48
CA TYR A 294 -9.46 -10.48 -39.69
C TYR A 294 -9.99 -11.89 -39.98
N LEU A 295 -10.14 -12.72 -38.94
CA LEU A 295 -10.70 -14.06 -39.08
C LEU A 295 -12.19 -14.00 -39.46
N LEU A 296 -12.95 -13.10 -38.83
CA LEU A 296 -14.36 -12.89 -39.19
C LEU A 296 -14.52 -12.37 -40.62
N TYR A 297 -13.58 -11.54 -41.09
CA TYR A 297 -13.53 -11.08 -42.48
C TYR A 297 -13.26 -12.22 -43.46
N LEU A 298 -12.30 -13.10 -43.18
CA LEU A 298 -11.96 -14.22 -44.07
C LEU A 298 -13.06 -15.28 -44.18
N TYR A 299 -13.79 -15.53 -43.09
CA TYR A 299 -14.83 -16.56 -43.01
C TYR A 299 -16.25 -15.98 -43.10
N ASP A 300 -16.40 -14.74 -43.56
CA ASP A 300 -17.69 -14.07 -43.60
C ASP A 300 -18.74 -14.89 -44.36
N GLY A 301 -19.97 -14.93 -43.83
CA GLY A 301 -21.07 -15.73 -44.37
C GLY A 301 -20.98 -17.26 -44.16
N THR A 302 -19.95 -17.79 -43.49
CA THR A 302 -19.83 -19.23 -43.20
C THR A 302 -20.27 -19.59 -41.77
N ASN A 303 -20.68 -20.84 -41.54
CA ASN A 303 -20.96 -21.37 -40.18
C ASN A 303 -19.76 -21.21 -39.22
N THR A 304 -18.54 -21.19 -39.77
CA THR A 304 -17.29 -20.99 -39.03
C THR A 304 -17.21 -19.59 -38.41
N SER A 305 -17.71 -18.55 -39.09
CA SER A 305 -17.76 -17.18 -38.55
C SER A 305 -18.70 -17.07 -37.35
N THR A 306 -19.87 -17.73 -37.41
CA THR A 306 -20.81 -17.80 -36.29
C THR A 306 -20.21 -18.53 -35.09
N LEU A 307 -19.53 -19.65 -35.33
CA LEU A 307 -18.84 -20.40 -34.28
C LEU A 307 -17.71 -19.57 -33.65
N LEU A 308 -16.92 -18.87 -34.45
CA LEU A 308 -15.84 -17.99 -33.97
C LEU A 308 -16.38 -16.80 -33.16
N SER A 309 -17.42 -16.14 -33.67
CA SER A 309 -18.08 -15.02 -33.01
C SER A 309 -18.67 -15.41 -31.65
N THR A 310 -19.27 -16.61 -31.56
CA THR A 310 -19.80 -17.15 -30.30
C THR A 310 -18.68 -17.61 -29.37
N GLY A 311 -17.65 -18.27 -29.93
CA GLY A 311 -16.49 -18.75 -29.19
C GLY A 311 -15.65 -17.65 -28.55
N ALA A 312 -15.63 -16.44 -29.11
CA ALA A 312 -14.93 -15.29 -28.54
C ALA A 312 -15.45 -14.87 -27.15
N PHE A 313 -16.68 -15.23 -26.78
CA PHE A 313 -17.24 -14.92 -25.45
C PHE A 313 -16.73 -15.84 -24.33
N LEU A 314 -16.32 -17.07 -24.64
CA LEU A 314 -15.82 -18.04 -23.65
C LEU A 314 -14.61 -17.53 -22.84
N PRO A 315 -13.51 -17.06 -23.46
CA PRO A 315 -12.36 -16.58 -22.71
C PRO A 315 -12.70 -15.33 -21.87
N GLN A 316 -13.57 -14.45 -22.37
CA GLN A 316 -14.06 -13.29 -21.61
C GLN A 316 -14.83 -13.74 -20.37
N ALA A 317 -15.82 -14.61 -20.53
CA ALA A 317 -16.65 -15.10 -19.42
C ALA A 317 -15.81 -15.83 -18.36
N ALA A 318 -14.85 -16.65 -18.80
CA ALA A 318 -13.93 -17.35 -17.90
C ALA A 318 -13.11 -16.38 -17.05
N LEU A 319 -12.53 -15.33 -17.66
CA LEU A 319 -11.73 -14.34 -16.94
C LEU A 319 -12.58 -13.43 -16.04
N ILE A 320 -13.78 -13.04 -16.48
CA ILE A 320 -14.73 -12.27 -15.65
C ILE A 320 -15.03 -13.03 -14.36
N ILE A 321 -15.35 -14.33 -14.46
CA ILE A 321 -15.60 -15.19 -13.30
C ILE A 321 -14.33 -15.29 -12.46
N TYR A 322 -13.19 -15.65 -13.07
CA TYR A 322 -11.92 -15.82 -12.36
C TYR A 322 -11.54 -14.58 -11.54
N PHE A 323 -11.52 -13.39 -12.15
CA PHE A 323 -11.16 -12.15 -11.46
C PHE A 323 -12.20 -11.74 -10.42
N SER A 324 -13.49 -12.01 -10.66
CA SER A 324 -14.54 -11.77 -9.67
C SER A 324 -14.30 -12.60 -8.42
N PHE A 325 -13.98 -13.89 -8.54
CA PHE A 325 -13.67 -14.72 -7.37
C PHE A 325 -12.34 -14.37 -6.72
N ARG A 326 -11.35 -13.92 -7.50
CA ARG A 326 -10.00 -13.68 -6.98
C ARG A 326 -9.83 -12.34 -6.24
N TYR A 327 -10.58 -11.32 -6.65
CA TYR A 327 -10.36 -9.93 -6.23
C TYR A 327 -11.62 -9.22 -5.72
N TYR A 328 -12.72 -9.92 -5.43
CA TYR A 328 -13.97 -9.27 -4.98
C TYR A 328 -13.83 -8.44 -3.70
N ASP A 329 -12.80 -8.70 -2.88
CA ASP A 329 -12.46 -7.95 -1.68
C ASP A 329 -12.01 -6.52 -1.97
N ASP A 330 -11.44 -6.28 -3.16
CA ASP A 330 -11.06 -4.96 -3.68
C ASP A 330 -11.84 -4.68 -4.98
N LEU A 331 -13.09 -4.23 -4.83
CA LEU A 331 -13.97 -3.97 -5.96
C LEU A 331 -13.39 -3.02 -7.02
N PRO A 332 -12.78 -1.85 -6.67
CA PRO A 332 -12.11 -1.00 -7.64
C PRO A 332 -11.10 -1.75 -8.50
N PHE A 333 -10.20 -2.53 -7.87
CA PHE A 333 -9.17 -3.28 -8.58
C PHE A 333 -9.78 -4.39 -9.45
N CYS A 334 -10.73 -5.14 -8.88
CA CYS A 334 -11.46 -6.20 -9.56
C CYS A 334 -12.14 -5.68 -10.83
N TRP A 335 -12.84 -4.55 -10.75
CA TRP A 335 -13.53 -3.95 -11.89
C TRP A 335 -12.53 -3.49 -12.95
N LEU A 336 -11.38 -2.95 -12.56
CA LEU A 336 -10.33 -2.55 -13.50
C LEU A 336 -9.85 -3.75 -14.33
N VAL A 337 -9.40 -4.82 -13.68
CA VAL A 337 -8.86 -6.00 -14.40
C VAL A 337 -9.92 -6.73 -15.22
N ILE A 338 -11.17 -6.82 -14.71
CA ILE A 338 -12.30 -7.35 -15.47
C ILE A 338 -12.55 -6.54 -16.74
N THR A 339 -12.52 -5.21 -16.66
CA THR A 339 -12.81 -4.33 -17.80
C THR A 339 -11.70 -4.38 -18.84
N VAL A 340 -10.44 -4.35 -18.42
CA VAL A 340 -9.30 -4.47 -19.36
C VAL A 340 -9.34 -5.81 -20.08
N ALA A 341 -9.59 -6.91 -19.37
CA ALA A 341 -9.71 -8.24 -19.98
C ALA A 341 -10.92 -8.33 -20.93
N PHE A 342 -12.07 -7.78 -20.52
CA PHE A 342 -13.28 -7.74 -21.34
C PHE A 342 -13.07 -6.98 -22.64
N VAL A 343 -12.42 -5.81 -22.60
CA VAL A 343 -12.15 -4.99 -23.78
C VAL A 343 -11.10 -5.63 -24.69
N ALA A 344 -9.99 -6.14 -24.12
CA ALA A 344 -8.90 -6.74 -24.90
C ALA A 344 -9.33 -8.00 -25.66
N LEU A 345 -10.17 -8.84 -25.04
CA LEU A 345 -10.65 -10.09 -25.64
C LEU A 345 -11.98 -9.94 -26.40
N ASN A 346 -12.53 -8.73 -26.48
CA ASN A 346 -13.77 -8.49 -27.21
C ASN A 346 -13.60 -8.82 -28.71
N LYS A 347 -14.63 -9.39 -29.35
CA LYS A 347 -14.65 -9.61 -30.80
C LYS A 347 -14.69 -8.31 -31.61
N VAL A 348 -15.16 -7.23 -31.00
CA VAL A 348 -15.14 -5.88 -31.57
C VAL A 348 -14.53 -4.95 -30.53
N CYS A 349 -13.42 -4.29 -30.86
CA CYS A 349 -12.74 -3.36 -29.96
C CYS A 349 -12.50 -2.01 -30.66
N THR A 350 -13.04 -0.94 -30.09
CA THR A 350 -12.90 0.44 -30.58
C THR A 350 -12.24 1.30 -29.51
N SER A 351 -11.62 2.42 -29.90
CA SER A 351 -10.91 3.31 -28.97
C SER A 351 -11.81 3.88 -27.86
N GLN A 352 -13.11 4.06 -28.11
CA GLN A 352 -14.09 4.51 -27.12
C GLN A 352 -14.13 3.60 -25.88
N TYR A 353 -13.85 2.30 -26.04
CA TYR A 353 -13.92 1.31 -24.95
C TYR A 353 -12.81 1.53 -23.91
N PHE A 354 -11.73 2.24 -24.28
CA PHE A 354 -10.62 2.50 -23.36
C PHE A 354 -11.05 3.40 -22.20
N LEU A 355 -12.07 4.24 -22.39
CA LEU A 355 -12.63 5.07 -21.34
C LEU A 355 -13.20 4.23 -20.18
N TRP A 356 -13.69 3.03 -20.46
CA TRP A 356 -14.34 2.16 -19.47
C TRP A 356 -13.38 1.66 -18.39
N PHE A 357 -12.12 1.41 -18.72
CA PHE A 357 -11.12 1.03 -17.72
C PHE A 357 -10.29 2.23 -17.24
N ILE A 358 -10.09 3.27 -18.06
CA ILE A 358 -9.40 4.49 -17.63
C ILE A 358 -10.14 5.16 -16.46
N CYS A 359 -11.47 5.09 -16.42
CA CYS A 359 -12.25 5.63 -15.29
C CYS A 359 -12.12 4.83 -13.98
N LEU A 360 -11.48 3.65 -14.00
CA LEU A 360 -11.26 2.85 -12.79
C LEU A 360 -9.83 2.97 -12.24
N ILE A 361 -8.88 3.46 -13.06
CA ILE A 361 -7.49 3.72 -12.66
C ILE A 361 -7.38 4.68 -11.47
N PRO A 362 -8.10 5.83 -11.43
CA PRO A 362 -8.00 6.78 -10.32
C PRO A 362 -8.39 6.15 -8.97
N ALA A 363 -9.27 5.15 -8.97
CA ALA A 363 -9.67 4.43 -7.75
C ALA A 363 -8.60 3.45 -7.22
N GLN A 364 -7.46 3.31 -7.91
CA GLN A 364 -6.33 2.42 -7.55
C GLN A 364 -5.17 3.14 -6.86
N ALA A 365 -5.44 4.18 -6.08
CA ALA A 365 -4.42 5.05 -5.44
C ALA A 365 -3.30 4.31 -4.69
N ASN A 366 -3.61 3.11 -4.19
CA ASN A 366 -2.75 2.31 -3.33
C ASN A 366 -1.77 1.40 -4.08
N LEU A 367 -1.86 1.29 -5.42
CA LEU A 367 -0.89 0.50 -6.18
C LEU A 367 0.46 1.26 -6.22
N GLU A 368 1.39 0.86 -5.36
CA GLU A 368 2.76 1.40 -5.30
C GLU A 368 3.60 0.92 -6.50
N LEU A 369 3.32 1.47 -7.68
CA LEU A 369 4.11 1.25 -8.88
C LEU A 369 5.30 2.22 -8.92
N LYS A 370 6.52 1.71 -9.21
CA LYS A 370 7.67 2.58 -9.51
C LYS A 370 7.32 3.47 -10.71
N ARG A 371 7.63 4.77 -10.62
CA ARG A 371 7.29 5.76 -11.68
C ARG A 371 7.82 5.37 -13.06
N SER A 372 8.99 4.74 -13.12
CA SER A 372 9.57 4.22 -14.37
C SER A 372 8.69 3.15 -15.03
N HIS A 373 8.12 2.24 -14.24
CA HIS A 373 7.23 1.19 -14.75
C HIS A 373 5.89 1.76 -15.21
N VAL A 374 5.31 2.72 -14.47
CA VAL A 374 4.10 3.42 -14.90
C VAL A 374 4.33 4.11 -16.24
N ALA A 375 5.44 4.83 -16.38
CA ALA A 375 5.81 5.49 -17.63
C ALA A 375 6.01 4.49 -18.77
N PHE A 376 6.70 3.36 -18.51
CA PHE A 376 6.90 2.30 -19.49
C PHE A 376 5.58 1.67 -19.96
N ILE A 377 4.67 1.34 -19.03
CA ILE A 377 3.35 0.77 -19.34
C ILE A 377 2.53 1.73 -20.21
N ILE A 378 2.48 3.01 -19.83
CA ILE A 378 1.75 4.04 -20.58
C ILE A 378 2.35 4.20 -21.98
N LEU A 379 3.68 4.28 -22.08
CA LEU A 379 4.37 4.41 -23.36
C LEU A 379 4.11 3.20 -24.26
N LEU A 380 4.20 1.98 -23.70
CA LEU A 380 3.94 0.74 -24.42
C LEU A 380 2.49 0.68 -24.93
N TRP A 381 1.53 1.03 -24.07
CA TRP A 381 0.11 1.06 -24.43
C TRP A 381 -0.20 2.09 -25.53
N ILE A 382 0.37 3.31 -25.45
CA ILE A 382 0.23 4.34 -26.50
C ILE A 382 0.91 3.89 -27.81
N SER A 383 2.10 3.27 -27.72
CA SER A 383 2.86 2.84 -28.89
C SER A 383 2.08 1.81 -29.73
N THR A 384 1.40 0.86 -29.09
CA THR A 384 0.57 -0.13 -29.82
C THR A 384 -0.59 0.51 -30.56
N GLN A 385 -1.20 1.57 -30.01
CA GLN A 385 -2.24 2.31 -30.71
C GLN A 385 -1.68 3.07 -31.92
N GLY A 386 -0.54 3.73 -31.76
CA GLY A 386 0.13 4.40 -32.88
C GLY A 386 0.47 3.44 -34.02
N LEU A 387 1.00 2.25 -33.67
CA LEU A 387 1.30 1.18 -34.64
C LEU A 387 0.06 0.62 -35.35
N TRP A 388 -1.11 0.68 -34.70
CA TRP A 388 -2.37 0.25 -35.31
C TRP A 388 -3.01 1.34 -36.18
N LEU A 389 -2.96 2.61 -35.73
CA LEU A 389 -3.59 3.73 -36.42
C LEU A 389 -2.95 4.05 -37.77
N LEU A 390 -1.62 3.89 -37.90
CA LEU A 390 -0.92 4.13 -39.17
C LEU A 390 -1.43 3.23 -40.32
N PRO A 391 -1.43 1.88 -40.20
CA PRO A 391 -1.96 1.03 -41.26
C PRO A 391 -3.45 1.21 -41.48
N ALA A 392 -4.24 1.50 -40.43
CA ALA A 392 -5.67 1.82 -40.58
C ALA A 392 -5.90 3.10 -41.40
N TYR A 393 -5.10 4.15 -41.18
CA TYR A 393 -5.15 5.37 -41.99
C TYR A 393 -4.81 5.11 -43.46
N LEU A 394 -3.74 4.34 -43.72
CA LEU A 394 -3.34 3.97 -45.08
C LEU A 394 -4.40 3.14 -45.79
N PHE A 395 -5.11 2.29 -45.05
CA PHE A 395 -6.22 1.51 -45.58
C PHE A 395 -7.42 2.39 -45.93
N GLU A 396 -7.96 3.12 -44.95
CA GLU A 396 -9.24 3.82 -45.09
C GLU A 396 -9.13 5.06 -45.98
N PHE A 397 -8.01 5.81 -45.89
CA PHE A 397 -7.87 7.09 -46.60
C PHE A 397 -6.99 7.03 -47.83
N GLN A 398 -6.00 6.13 -47.90
CA GLN A 398 -5.09 6.00 -49.04
C GLN A 398 -5.42 4.78 -49.93
N GLY A 399 -6.34 3.90 -49.50
CA GLY A 399 -6.77 2.73 -50.27
C GLY A 399 -5.69 1.64 -50.40
N LEU A 400 -4.66 1.65 -49.55
CA LEU A 400 -3.60 0.65 -49.57
C LEU A 400 -4.03 -0.60 -48.78
N ASN A 401 -3.80 -1.79 -49.33
CA ASN A 401 -4.14 -3.04 -48.63
C ASN A 401 -3.13 -3.31 -47.48
N THR A 402 -3.51 -2.93 -46.26
CA THR A 402 -2.71 -3.13 -45.04
C THR A 402 -3.37 -4.09 -44.05
N PHE A 403 -4.32 -4.93 -44.48
CA PHE A 403 -5.10 -5.83 -43.60
C PHE A 403 -4.24 -6.70 -42.68
N VAL A 404 -3.22 -7.37 -43.22
CA VAL A 404 -2.30 -8.22 -42.44
C VAL A 404 -1.51 -7.40 -41.44
N TRP A 405 -1.10 -6.18 -41.81
CA TRP A 405 -0.38 -5.28 -40.92
C TRP A 405 -1.26 -4.81 -39.75
N MET A 406 -2.50 -4.41 -40.03
CA MET A 406 -3.49 -4.09 -38.98
C MET A 406 -3.74 -5.30 -38.06
N TRP A 407 -3.84 -6.51 -38.62
CA TRP A 407 -4.03 -7.72 -37.83
C TRP A 407 -2.85 -8.03 -36.90
N LEU A 408 -1.61 -7.92 -37.38
CA LEU A 408 -0.41 -8.05 -36.56
C LEU A 408 -0.37 -6.99 -35.45
N ALA A 409 -0.78 -5.75 -35.75
CA ALA A 409 -0.91 -4.69 -34.75
C ALA A 409 -1.99 -5.00 -33.70
N SER A 410 -3.14 -5.57 -34.10
CA SER A 410 -4.20 -6.03 -33.18
C SER A 410 -3.72 -7.18 -32.27
N LEU A 411 -2.90 -8.10 -32.78
CA LEU A 411 -2.28 -9.15 -31.96
C LEU A 411 -1.30 -8.55 -30.94
N LEU A 412 -0.45 -7.62 -31.36
CA LEU A 412 0.46 -6.92 -30.45
C LEU A 412 -0.32 -6.14 -29.38
N PHE A 413 -1.41 -5.47 -29.76
CA PHE A 413 -2.30 -4.79 -28.83
C PHE A 413 -2.89 -5.76 -27.79
N LEU A 414 -3.37 -6.94 -28.19
CA LEU A 414 -3.86 -7.97 -27.27
C LEU A 414 -2.76 -8.46 -26.32
N VAL A 415 -1.56 -8.73 -26.81
CA VAL A 415 -0.42 -9.17 -25.99
C VAL A 415 -0.06 -8.11 -24.95
N VAL A 416 0.07 -6.85 -25.37
CA VAL A 416 0.40 -5.74 -24.46
C VAL A 416 -0.67 -5.56 -23.39
N ASN A 417 -1.97 -5.56 -23.74
CA ASN A 417 -3.03 -5.45 -22.74
C ASN A 417 -3.05 -6.65 -21.78
N SER A 418 -2.76 -7.86 -22.28
CA SER A 418 -2.63 -9.06 -21.44
C SER A 418 -1.45 -8.94 -20.46
N CYS A 419 -0.30 -8.46 -20.92
CA CYS A 419 0.86 -8.18 -20.06
C CYS A 419 0.54 -7.12 -19.01
N ILE A 420 -0.22 -6.07 -19.36
CA ILE A 420 -0.66 -5.05 -18.41
C ILE A 420 -1.54 -5.66 -17.32
N VAL A 421 -2.51 -6.51 -17.67
CA VAL A 421 -3.36 -7.21 -16.67
C VAL A 421 -2.52 -8.09 -15.75
N VAL A 422 -1.59 -8.87 -16.30
CA VAL A 422 -0.68 -9.70 -15.51
C VAL A 422 0.14 -8.83 -14.55
N LEU A 423 0.71 -7.73 -15.04
CA LEU A 423 1.52 -6.82 -14.23
C LEU A 423 0.70 -6.20 -13.10
N LEU A 424 -0.52 -5.72 -13.39
CA LEU A 424 -1.45 -5.21 -12.38
C LEU A 424 -1.76 -6.27 -11.31
N CYS A 425 -1.99 -7.53 -11.72
CA CYS A 425 -2.25 -8.64 -10.79
C CYS A 425 -1.04 -8.97 -9.91
N LEU A 426 0.18 -8.89 -10.46
CA LEU A 426 1.43 -9.12 -9.72
C LEU A 426 1.67 -8.04 -8.67
N TYR A 427 1.41 -6.77 -9.02
CA TYR A 427 1.56 -5.66 -8.09
C TYR A 427 0.48 -5.64 -7.00
N HIS A 428 -0.73 -6.15 -7.29
CA HIS A 428 -1.77 -6.32 -6.29
C HIS A 428 -1.46 -7.47 -5.31
N ASN A 429 -0.88 -8.57 -5.79
CA ASN A 429 -0.52 -9.73 -4.97
C ASN A 429 0.98 -9.88 -4.75
N THR A 430 1.49 -9.35 -3.64
CA THR A 430 2.88 -9.51 -3.20
C THR A 430 3.35 -10.97 -3.14
N VAL A 431 2.44 -11.92 -2.83
CA VAL A 431 2.75 -13.35 -2.68
C VAL A 431 2.90 -14.10 -4.03
N ILE A 432 2.14 -13.74 -5.07
CA ILE A 432 2.18 -14.45 -6.37
C ILE A 432 3.44 -14.10 -7.16
N THR A 433 3.96 -12.89 -6.99
CA THR A 433 5.19 -12.41 -7.63
C THR A 433 6.40 -13.27 -7.28
N ALA A 434 6.51 -13.74 -6.03
CA ALA A 434 7.56 -14.66 -5.59
C ALA A 434 7.49 -16.04 -6.26
N GLN A 435 6.29 -16.62 -6.36
CA GLN A 435 6.07 -17.95 -6.95
C GLN A 435 6.30 -17.96 -8.48
N ILE A 436 5.89 -16.89 -9.18
CA ILE A 436 6.08 -16.77 -10.62
C ILE A 436 7.53 -16.47 -10.96
N GLN A 437 8.26 -15.67 -10.16
CA GLN A 437 9.71 -15.50 -10.34
C GLN A 437 10.47 -16.82 -10.19
N GLN A 438 10.06 -17.68 -9.25
CA GLN A 438 10.63 -19.03 -9.10
C GLN A 438 10.41 -19.89 -10.35
N ASN A 439 9.23 -19.80 -10.98
CA ASN A 439 8.88 -20.55 -12.18
C ASN A 439 9.51 -19.99 -13.47
N VAL A 440 9.64 -18.66 -13.59
CA VAL A 440 10.33 -17.99 -14.73
C VAL A 440 11.84 -18.25 -14.67
N LYS A 441 12.47 -18.25 -13.48
CA LYS A 441 13.86 -18.72 -13.29
C LYS A 441 14.03 -20.18 -13.71
N LYS A 442 13.03 -21.03 -13.46
CA LYS A 442 13.03 -22.46 -13.86
C LYS A 442 12.94 -22.68 -15.38
N LEU A 443 12.39 -21.71 -16.13
CA LEU A 443 12.08 -21.85 -17.56
C LEU A 443 13.18 -21.30 -18.50
N GLN A 444 14.32 -20.81 -17.99
CA GLN A 444 15.45 -20.27 -18.78
C GLN A 444 15.08 -19.22 -19.86
N LEU A 445 13.88 -18.64 -19.80
CA LEU A 445 13.48 -17.51 -20.65
C LEU A 445 14.07 -16.24 -20.03
N GLN A 446 15.20 -15.77 -20.58
CA GLN A 446 15.80 -14.48 -20.22
C GLN A 446 14.96 -13.34 -20.79
N PHE A 447 13.91 -12.93 -20.06
CA PHE A 447 13.43 -11.56 -20.09
C PHE A 447 13.96 -10.87 -18.83
N ASP A 448 14.89 -9.95 -19.03
CA ASP A 448 15.51 -9.18 -17.95
C ASP A 448 14.48 -8.20 -17.35
N PHE A 449 13.85 -8.64 -16.26
CA PHE A 449 12.99 -7.83 -15.39
C PHE A 449 13.80 -7.29 -14.18
N GLY A 450 15.07 -6.90 -14.37
CA GLY A 450 16.01 -6.47 -13.33
C GLY A 450 15.64 -5.23 -12.49
N GLY A 451 14.40 -4.74 -12.55
CA GLY A 451 13.90 -3.62 -11.72
C GLY A 451 12.70 -3.95 -10.83
N LEU A 452 12.20 -5.19 -10.85
CA LEU A 452 10.85 -5.56 -10.39
C LEU A 452 10.73 -6.22 -9.01
N ALA A 453 11.82 -6.42 -8.27
CA ALA A 453 11.72 -6.80 -6.87
C ALA A 453 11.48 -5.56 -5.98
N ARG A 454 10.57 -5.68 -5.01
CA ARG A 454 10.84 -5.11 -3.69
C ARG A 454 11.94 -6.02 -3.13
N ASP A 455 13.14 -5.48 -2.98
CA ASP A 455 14.24 -6.23 -2.39
C ASP A 455 13.77 -6.69 -1.01
N MET A 456 13.79 -8.01 -0.76
CA MET A 456 13.51 -8.55 0.56
C MET A 456 14.62 -8.11 1.49
N VAL A 457 14.24 -7.64 2.67
CA VAL A 457 15.17 -6.96 3.55
C VAL A 457 15.31 -7.72 4.86
N PHE A 458 16.55 -7.93 5.26
CA PHE A 458 16.90 -8.29 6.62
C PHE A 458 17.01 -7.03 7.47
N TYR A 459 16.09 -6.84 8.41
CA TYR A 459 16.08 -5.68 9.29
C TYR A 459 16.84 -5.97 10.58
N ILE A 460 17.67 -5.02 11.03
CA ILE A 460 18.25 -5.04 12.37
C ILE A 460 17.67 -3.84 13.12
N ILE A 461 16.93 -4.10 14.20
CA ILE A 461 16.07 -3.11 14.86
C ILE A 461 16.48 -2.96 16.31
N GLY A 462 16.88 -1.75 16.70
CA GLY A 462 17.11 -1.40 18.10
C GLY A 462 15.80 -1.27 18.87
N LEU A 463 15.69 -1.93 20.01
CA LEU A 463 14.54 -1.86 20.90
C LEU A 463 14.61 -0.70 21.90
N GLY A 464 15.77 -0.06 22.05
CA GLY A 464 15.97 0.93 23.12
C GLY A 464 16.31 0.22 24.44
N LEU A 465 16.22 0.94 25.56
CA LEU A 465 16.92 0.55 26.80
C LEU A 465 16.04 -0.10 27.86
N GLY A 466 14.73 0.14 27.88
CA GLY A 466 13.84 -0.19 28.99
C GLY A 466 12.70 -1.12 28.62
N ASP A 467 11.65 -0.56 28.03
CA ASP A 467 10.35 -1.21 27.89
C ASP A 467 9.99 -1.53 26.43
N VAL A 468 8.91 -2.29 26.21
CA VAL A 468 8.35 -2.60 24.88
C VAL A 468 8.03 -1.35 24.06
N GLU A 469 7.81 -0.22 24.73
CA GLU A 469 7.46 1.07 24.12
C GLU A 469 8.67 1.90 23.66
N ASP A 470 9.88 1.54 24.10
CA ASP A 470 11.11 2.26 23.72
C ASP A 470 11.51 2.02 22.26
N VAL A 471 10.87 1.06 21.60
CA VAL A 471 11.04 0.85 20.16
C VAL A 471 10.56 2.08 19.39
N THR A 472 11.35 2.52 18.41
CA THR A 472 10.91 3.63 17.57
C THR A 472 9.62 3.28 16.81
N VAL A 473 8.80 4.28 16.48
CA VAL A 473 7.59 4.11 15.65
C VAL A 473 7.92 3.41 14.32
N ARG A 474 9.09 3.71 13.74
CA ARG A 474 9.58 3.03 12.53
C ARG A 474 9.87 1.55 12.79
N GLY A 475 10.56 1.24 13.89
CA GLY A 475 10.83 -0.13 14.32
C GLY A 475 9.54 -0.92 14.47
N LEU A 476 8.57 -0.40 15.25
CA LEU A 476 7.29 -1.05 15.49
C LEU A 476 6.53 -1.39 14.19
N ASN A 477 6.48 -0.44 13.25
CA ASN A 477 5.80 -0.65 11.97
C ASN A 477 6.48 -1.75 11.13
N VAL A 478 7.81 -1.80 11.14
CA VAL A 478 8.57 -2.83 10.43
C VAL A 478 8.39 -4.20 11.07
N ILE A 479 8.49 -4.31 12.40
CA ILE A 479 8.27 -5.56 13.14
C ILE A 479 6.91 -6.17 12.79
N LYS A 480 5.85 -5.34 12.76
CA LYS A 480 4.49 -5.77 12.39
C LYS A 480 4.39 -6.27 10.95
N SER A 481 5.25 -5.79 10.05
CA SER A 481 5.27 -6.18 8.64
C SER A 481 6.12 -7.42 8.35
N CYS A 482 7.15 -7.71 9.16
CA CYS A 482 8.06 -8.83 8.95
C CYS A 482 7.37 -10.20 9.13
N SER A 483 7.81 -11.20 8.36
CA SER A 483 7.34 -12.59 8.48
C SER A 483 7.90 -13.27 9.71
N ARG A 484 9.20 -13.09 9.95
CA ARG A 484 9.92 -13.63 11.11
C ARG A 484 10.54 -12.52 11.94
N VAL A 485 10.46 -12.69 13.26
CA VAL A 485 10.97 -11.74 14.25
C VAL A 485 11.85 -12.53 15.21
N TYR A 486 13.16 -12.29 15.14
CA TYR A 486 14.15 -12.86 16.04
C TYR A 486 14.45 -11.85 17.16
N LEU A 487 14.66 -12.33 18.38
CA LEU A 487 15.12 -11.50 19.50
C LEU A 487 16.48 -11.99 19.96
N GLU A 488 17.47 -11.13 19.86
CA GLU A 488 18.77 -11.31 20.47
C GLU A 488 18.69 -10.91 21.94
N ALA A 489 19.03 -11.82 22.83
CA ALA A 489 18.81 -11.64 24.28
C ALA A 489 20.02 -12.00 25.14
N TYR A 490 21.22 -12.02 24.56
CA TYR A 490 22.48 -12.32 25.27
C TYR A 490 23.39 -11.10 25.44
N THR A 491 23.19 -10.03 24.66
CA THR A 491 23.99 -8.79 24.75
C THR A 491 23.46 -7.83 25.81
N SER A 492 22.17 -7.88 26.15
CA SER A 492 21.52 -7.05 27.15
C SER A 492 20.10 -7.59 27.47
N ILE A 493 19.43 -7.02 28.48
CA ILE A 493 18.07 -7.40 28.93
C ILE A 493 17.14 -6.20 28.98
N LEU A 494 15.83 -6.47 28.85
CA LEU A 494 14.75 -5.49 29.02
C LEU A 494 14.17 -5.54 30.45
N CYS A 495 13.30 -4.60 30.81
CA CYS A 495 12.79 -4.42 32.17
C CYS A 495 11.99 -5.63 32.72
N TYR A 496 11.45 -6.48 31.86
CA TYR A 496 10.75 -7.73 32.20
C TYR A 496 11.62 -8.99 31.94
N GLY A 497 12.93 -8.81 31.73
CA GLY A 497 13.87 -9.91 31.50
C GLY A 497 13.74 -10.54 30.12
N LEU A 498 13.77 -11.88 30.06
CA LEU A 498 13.72 -12.68 28.84
C LEU A 498 12.30 -13.13 28.46
N ASP A 499 11.27 -12.72 29.19
CA ASP A 499 9.89 -13.11 28.87
C ASP A 499 9.42 -12.40 27.59
N THR A 500 9.26 -13.17 26.51
CA THR A 500 8.81 -12.66 25.21
C THR A 500 7.31 -12.36 25.20
N SER A 501 6.53 -12.84 26.18
CA SER A 501 5.06 -12.70 26.19
C SER A 501 4.59 -11.25 26.10
N ALA A 502 5.31 -10.33 26.75
CA ALA A 502 5.02 -8.89 26.69
C ALA A 502 5.29 -8.31 25.29
N LEU A 503 6.42 -8.68 24.67
CA LEU A 503 6.79 -8.29 23.31
C LEU A 503 5.80 -8.84 22.29
N GLU A 504 5.44 -10.12 22.39
CA GLU A 504 4.50 -10.78 21.47
C GLU A 504 3.12 -10.13 21.53
N LYS A 505 2.64 -9.81 22.74
CA LYS A 505 1.36 -9.12 22.95
C LYS A 505 1.38 -7.71 22.37
N PHE A 506 2.47 -6.98 22.54
CA PHE A 506 2.57 -5.58 22.07
C PHE A 506 2.78 -5.49 20.55
N TYR A 507 3.60 -6.36 19.98
CA TYR A 507 3.90 -6.38 18.54
C TYR A 507 2.88 -7.15 17.71
N GLY A 508 2.15 -8.10 18.29
CA GLY A 508 1.21 -8.96 17.56
C GLY A 508 1.92 -9.97 16.64
N LYS A 509 3.15 -10.37 17.00
CA LYS A 509 4.02 -11.31 16.28
C LYS A 509 4.63 -12.29 17.27
N VAL A 510 4.86 -13.52 16.82
CA VAL A 510 5.65 -14.51 17.58
C VAL A 510 7.11 -14.08 17.54
N VAL A 511 7.76 -14.07 18.70
CA VAL A 511 9.16 -13.64 18.85
C VAL A 511 10.02 -14.87 19.09
N ILE A 512 10.97 -15.11 18.18
CA ILE A 512 11.85 -16.27 18.19
C ILE A 512 13.15 -15.89 18.92
N PRO A 513 13.47 -16.46 20.09
CA PRO A 513 14.73 -16.19 20.76
C PRO A 513 15.90 -16.69 19.90
N ALA A 514 16.91 -15.83 19.71
CA ALA A 514 18.14 -16.11 19.00
C ALA A 514 19.31 -16.06 19.98
N ASP A 515 19.93 -17.22 20.22
CA ASP A 515 21.13 -17.33 21.04
C ASP A 515 22.39 -16.96 20.23
N ARG A 516 23.52 -16.88 20.93
CA ARG A 516 24.79 -16.52 20.32
C ARG A 516 25.20 -17.50 19.21
N GLU A 517 24.96 -18.78 19.41
CA GLU A 517 25.23 -19.81 18.41
C GLU A 517 24.43 -19.56 17.13
N LEU A 518 23.12 -19.27 17.22
CA LEU A 518 22.27 -19.00 16.06
C LEU A 518 22.67 -17.73 15.30
N ILE A 519 23.07 -16.66 16.01
CA ILE A 519 23.47 -15.40 15.38
C ILE A 519 24.85 -15.51 14.73
N GLU A 520 25.80 -16.20 15.37
CA GLU A 520 27.14 -16.43 14.81
C GLU A 520 27.10 -17.47 13.68
N GLN A 521 26.12 -18.39 13.66
CA GLN A 521 25.87 -19.31 12.56
C GLN A 521 25.08 -18.67 11.42
N HIS A 522 25.04 -19.36 10.28
CA HIS A 522 24.46 -18.84 9.04
C HIS A 522 22.92 -18.90 8.97
N GLU A 523 22.29 -19.64 9.88
CA GLU A 523 20.88 -20.01 9.80
C GLU A 523 19.92 -18.83 9.94
N ILE A 524 20.32 -17.75 10.63
CA ILE A 524 19.47 -16.58 10.82
C ILE A 524 19.15 -15.82 9.52
N LEU A 525 20.04 -15.92 8.52
CA LEU A 525 19.86 -15.31 7.20
C LEU A 525 19.11 -16.22 6.23
N ASP A 526 18.84 -17.48 6.60
CA ASP A 526 18.18 -18.42 5.70
C ASP A 526 16.73 -18.01 5.46
N GLY A 527 16.36 -17.86 4.18
CA GLY A 527 15.05 -17.38 3.75
C GLY A 527 14.87 -15.86 3.84
N ALA A 528 15.88 -15.09 4.27
CA ALA A 528 15.83 -13.62 4.23
C ALA A 528 15.90 -13.04 2.80
N ASP A 529 16.20 -13.89 1.81
CA ASP A 529 16.09 -13.61 0.38
C ASP A 529 14.67 -13.77 -0.17
N VAL A 530 13.77 -14.44 0.58
CA VAL A 530 12.39 -14.76 0.16
C VAL A 530 11.35 -13.95 0.94
N GLU A 531 11.65 -13.53 2.17
CA GLU A 531 10.73 -12.77 3.02
C GLU A 531 11.45 -11.74 3.89
N ASP A 532 10.71 -10.70 4.32
CA ASP A 532 11.22 -9.70 5.25
C ASP A 532 11.40 -10.34 6.64
N VAL A 533 12.65 -10.38 7.11
CA VAL A 533 13.05 -10.94 8.42
C VAL A 533 13.60 -9.81 9.26
N CYS A 534 13.31 -9.79 10.57
CA CYS A 534 13.95 -8.82 11.47
C CYS A 534 14.62 -9.49 12.67
N LEU A 535 15.75 -8.90 13.07
CA LEU A 535 16.47 -9.17 14.31
C LEU A 535 16.30 -7.97 15.25
N LEU A 536 15.72 -8.23 16.41
CA LEU A 536 15.54 -7.27 17.49
C LEU A 536 16.76 -7.31 18.41
N VAL A 537 17.35 -6.15 18.68
CA VAL A 537 18.53 -5.98 19.53
C VAL A 537 18.19 -4.99 20.64
N VAL A 538 18.51 -5.32 21.89
CA VAL A 538 18.32 -4.39 23.01
C VAL A 538 19.32 -3.23 22.90
N GLY A 539 18.83 -2.01 23.06
CA GLY A 539 19.60 -0.78 22.80
C GLY A 539 19.63 -0.42 21.32
N ASP A 540 20.82 -0.09 20.81
CA ASP A 540 21.08 0.19 19.39
C ASP A 540 21.85 -0.96 18.74
N PRO A 541 21.53 -1.35 17.49
CA PRO A 541 22.19 -2.45 16.79
C PRO A 541 23.71 -2.39 16.76
N PHE A 542 24.33 -1.21 16.78
CA PHE A 542 25.79 -1.05 16.69
C PHE A 542 26.41 -0.37 17.90
N GLY A 543 25.65 -0.14 18.98
CA GLY A 543 26.15 0.55 20.16
C GLY A 543 27.31 -0.17 20.86
N ALA A 544 27.25 -1.49 21.02
CA ALA A 544 28.31 -2.26 21.68
C ALA A 544 28.23 -3.75 21.36
N THR A 545 28.02 -4.11 20.08
CA THR A 545 27.72 -5.49 19.68
C THR A 545 28.51 -5.92 18.44
N THR A 546 28.50 -7.23 18.15
CA THR A 546 29.16 -7.84 16.99
C THR A 546 28.27 -7.88 15.73
N HIS A 547 27.09 -7.24 15.73
CA HIS A 547 26.13 -7.31 14.62
C HIS A 547 26.65 -6.72 13.30
N ALA A 548 27.76 -5.98 13.29
CA ALA A 548 28.42 -5.56 12.06
C ALA A 548 28.87 -6.74 11.18
N ASP A 549 29.30 -7.85 11.80
CA ASP A 549 29.64 -9.09 11.08
C ASP A 549 28.42 -9.69 10.36
N LEU A 550 27.24 -9.64 10.99
CA LEU A 550 25.99 -10.12 10.39
C LEU A 550 25.61 -9.32 9.13
N VAL A 551 25.86 -8.00 9.14
CA VAL A 551 25.64 -7.14 7.96
C VAL A 551 26.57 -7.55 6.80
N LEU A 552 27.83 -7.89 7.11
CA LEU A 552 28.79 -8.34 6.08
C LEU A 552 28.35 -9.68 5.48
N ARG A 553 28.00 -10.66 6.32
CA ARG A 553 27.49 -11.97 5.87
C ARG A 553 26.22 -11.86 5.03
N ALA A 554 25.31 -10.94 5.38
CA ALA A 554 24.11 -10.70 4.58
C ALA A 554 24.46 -10.11 3.19
N LYS A 555 25.41 -9.18 3.11
CA LYS A 555 25.91 -8.64 1.84
C LYS A 555 26.57 -9.71 0.96
N GLU A 556 27.35 -10.62 1.54
CA GLU A 556 27.95 -11.75 0.82
C GLU A 556 26.89 -12.67 0.18
N ARG A 557 25.69 -12.73 0.79
CA ARG A 557 24.54 -13.50 0.29
C ARG A 557 23.60 -12.69 -0.63
N ASN A 558 23.94 -11.45 -0.98
CA ASN A 558 23.08 -10.52 -1.71
C ASN A 558 21.71 -10.27 -1.04
N VAL A 559 21.67 -10.29 0.29
CA VAL A 559 20.48 -9.90 1.07
C VAL A 559 20.61 -8.42 1.43
N ASP A 560 19.59 -7.62 1.12
CA ASP A 560 19.58 -6.20 1.52
C ASP A 560 19.38 -6.09 3.02
N VAL A 561 20.14 -5.19 3.67
CA VAL A 561 20.08 -5.01 5.13
C VAL A 561 19.68 -3.58 5.44
N LYS A 562 18.63 -3.42 6.25
CA LYS A 562 18.22 -2.11 6.77
C LYS A 562 18.31 -2.07 8.27
N VAL A 563 18.98 -1.04 8.77
CA VAL A 563 19.18 -0.84 10.20
C VAL A 563 18.21 0.24 10.68
N ILE A 564 17.53 -0.05 11.78
CA ILE A 564 16.69 0.90 12.51
C ILE A 564 17.35 1.17 13.85
N HIS A 565 17.94 2.34 13.97
CA HIS A 565 18.64 2.79 15.16
C HIS A 565 17.70 3.10 16.33
N ASN A 566 18.25 3.08 17.54
CA ASN A 566 17.53 3.46 18.76
C ASN A 566 18.49 4.04 19.83
N ALA A 567 18.00 4.31 21.04
CA ALA A 567 18.82 4.72 22.18
C ALA A 567 19.79 3.61 22.60
N SER A 568 21.00 4.00 23.00
CA SER A 568 22.06 3.11 23.46
C SER A 568 22.56 3.55 24.84
N ILE A 569 23.22 2.67 25.58
CA ILE A 569 23.90 3.09 26.81
C ILE A 569 25.01 4.11 26.49
N LEU A 570 25.64 4.02 25.32
CA LEU A 570 26.73 4.92 24.91
C LEU A 570 26.33 6.40 24.85
N ASN A 571 25.07 6.70 24.52
CA ASN A 571 24.55 8.06 24.52
C ASN A 571 23.69 8.36 25.75
N ALA A 572 22.95 7.38 26.27
CA ALA A 572 22.08 7.58 27.44
C ALA A 572 22.85 7.87 28.74
N VAL A 573 24.14 7.51 28.83
CA VAL A 573 25.01 7.88 29.97
C VAL A 573 25.07 9.39 30.21
N GLY A 574 24.74 10.22 29.23
CA GLY A 574 24.62 11.68 29.40
C GLY A 574 23.63 12.09 30.50
N CYS A 575 22.72 11.21 30.92
CA CYS A 575 21.81 11.46 32.05
C CYS A 575 22.53 11.73 33.39
N CYS A 576 23.81 11.35 33.53
CA CYS A 576 24.62 11.69 34.70
C CYS A 576 25.22 13.10 34.67
N GLY A 577 24.96 13.89 33.61
CA GLY A 577 25.42 15.26 33.45
C GLY A 577 26.83 15.42 32.90
N LEU A 578 27.57 14.32 32.70
CA LEU A 578 28.84 14.33 31.99
C LEU A 578 28.62 14.62 30.49
N GLN A 579 29.49 15.44 29.93
CA GLN A 579 29.42 15.85 28.54
C GLN A 579 29.87 14.69 27.64
N LEU A 580 28.98 14.23 26.75
CA LEU A 580 29.24 13.07 25.88
C LEU A 580 30.48 13.25 24.99
N TYR A 581 30.82 14.47 24.59
CA TYR A 581 32.01 14.74 23.77
C TYR A 581 33.34 14.65 24.55
N ASN A 582 33.30 14.58 25.89
CA ASN A 582 34.48 14.38 26.73
C ASN A 582 34.72 12.89 27.06
N PHE A 583 33.94 11.96 26.51
CA PHE A 583 34.20 10.53 26.67
C PHE A 583 35.30 10.05 25.71
N GLY A 584 36.24 9.27 26.26
CA GLY A 584 37.33 8.64 25.51
C GLY A 584 36.99 7.21 25.06
N GLU A 585 38.01 6.35 24.98
CA GLU A 585 37.83 4.96 24.59
C GLU A 585 36.94 4.21 25.61
N THR A 586 35.83 3.62 25.16
CA THR A 586 34.97 2.79 26.00
C THR A 586 35.63 1.44 26.27
N VAL A 587 35.49 0.92 27.49
CA VAL A 587 36.10 -0.36 27.90
C VAL A 587 35.04 -1.34 28.40
N SER A 588 35.34 -2.64 28.34
CA SER A 588 34.51 -3.69 28.95
C SER A 588 35.27 -4.32 30.12
N ILE A 589 34.70 -4.25 31.33
CA ILE A 589 35.22 -4.92 32.52
C ILE A 589 34.59 -6.31 32.55
N VAL A 590 35.43 -7.33 32.40
CA VAL A 590 35.01 -8.73 32.34
C VAL A 590 34.95 -9.36 33.73
N MET A 591 34.11 -10.37 33.92
CA MET A 591 34.02 -11.10 35.19
C MET A 591 35.27 -11.98 35.38
N TRP A 592 35.95 -11.84 36.52
CA TRP A 592 37.06 -12.73 36.87
C TRP A 592 36.58 -14.15 37.15
N LEU A 593 37.39 -15.12 36.72
CA LEU A 593 37.19 -16.55 36.96
C LEU A 593 38.41 -17.10 37.70
N ASP A 594 38.26 -18.27 38.32
CA ASP A 594 39.36 -18.93 39.02
C ASP A 594 40.56 -19.14 38.08
N GLY A 595 41.68 -18.48 38.39
CA GLY A 595 42.91 -18.53 37.60
C GLY A 595 42.94 -17.64 36.35
N TRP A 596 41.90 -16.83 36.11
CA TRP A 596 41.85 -15.90 34.98
C TRP A 596 41.32 -14.52 35.41
N GLU A 597 42.25 -13.61 35.66
CA GLU A 597 42.00 -12.24 36.14
C GLU A 597 42.57 -11.21 35.15
N PRO A 598 41.94 -11.02 33.98
CA PRO A 598 42.40 -10.04 32.99
C PRO A 598 42.26 -8.61 33.52
N ASP A 599 43.24 -7.77 33.19
CA ASP A 599 43.34 -6.38 33.62
C ASP A 599 43.66 -5.40 32.47
N SER A 600 43.58 -5.86 31.21
CA SER A 600 43.95 -5.07 30.02
C SER A 600 43.10 -3.82 29.79
N TYR A 601 41.85 -3.80 30.28
CA TYR A 601 40.98 -2.63 30.24
C TYR A 601 41.49 -1.49 31.14
N TYR A 602 42.31 -1.79 32.15
CA TYR A 602 42.85 -0.80 33.08
C TYR A 602 43.78 0.21 32.38
N ASP A 603 44.62 -0.25 31.44
CA ASP A 603 45.53 0.61 30.70
C ASP A 603 44.79 1.67 29.86
N LYS A 604 43.63 1.31 29.31
CA LYS A 604 42.78 2.22 28.54
C LYS A 604 42.11 3.26 29.43
N ILE A 605 41.65 2.86 30.62
CA ILE A 605 41.09 3.79 31.62
C ILE A 605 42.16 4.83 32.01
N LEU A 606 43.40 4.39 32.28
CA LEU A 606 44.48 5.31 32.61
C LEU A 606 44.82 6.25 31.46
N SER A 607 44.88 5.74 30.23
CA SER A 607 45.12 6.56 29.02
C SER A 607 44.07 7.66 28.82
N ASN A 608 42.79 7.34 29.03
CA ASN A 608 41.72 8.35 28.99
C ASN A 608 41.87 9.37 30.12
N MET A 609 42.15 8.90 31.34
CA MET A 609 42.32 9.77 32.51
C MET A 609 43.50 10.74 32.35
N GLU A 610 44.63 10.28 31.81
CA GLU A 610 45.80 11.12 31.49
C GLU A 610 45.46 12.22 30.47
N LYS A 611 44.56 11.93 29.52
CA LYS A 611 44.06 12.90 28.53
C LYS A 611 42.93 13.79 29.05
N GLY A 612 42.47 13.55 30.29
CA GLY A 612 41.34 14.25 30.88
C GLY A 612 39.97 13.81 30.37
N LEU A 613 39.88 12.68 29.66
CA LEU A 613 38.64 12.13 29.11
C LEU A 613 37.93 11.22 30.12
N HIS A 614 36.59 11.20 30.11
CA HIS A 614 35.80 10.24 30.87
C HIS A 614 35.85 8.86 30.22
N THR A 615 35.84 7.80 31.02
CA THR A 615 35.81 6.42 30.53
C THR A 615 34.48 5.79 30.89
N LEU A 616 33.70 5.38 29.90
CA LEU A 616 32.57 4.49 30.09
C LEU A 616 33.07 3.06 30.17
N CYS A 617 32.78 2.39 31.29
CA CYS A 617 33.09 0.99 31.54
C CYS A 617 31.78 0.19 31.45
N LEU A 618 31.62 -0.53 30.34
CA LEU A 618 30.59 -1.55 30.18
C LEU A 618 30.93 -2.74 31.09
N LEU A 619 29.94 -3.32 31.75
CA LEU A 619 30.14 -4.42 32.70
C LEU A 619 29.67 -5.73 32.09
N ASP A 620 30.42 -6.80 32.37
CA ASP A 620 30.19 -8.11 31.76
C ASP A 620 28.80 -8.69 32.02
N ILE A 621 28.30 -9.41 31.03
CA ILE A 621 27.01 -10.10 31.05
C ILE A 621 27.24 -11.53 30.57
N LYS A 622 26.95 -12.51 31.44
CA LYS A 622 27.06 -13.93 31.13
C LYS A 622 25.66 -14.54 31.13
N VAL A 623 25.06 -14.64 29.94
CA VAL A 623 23.72 -15.21 29.72
C VAL A 623 23.87 -16.43 28.81
N HIS A 624 23.22 -17.53 29.18
CA HIS A 624 23.22 -18.76 28.38
C HIS A 624 24.62 -19.35 28.12
N GLU A 625 25.53 -19.26 29.09
CA GLU A 625 26.84 -19.93 29.04
C GLU A 625 26.76 -21.36 29.62
N GLN A 626 27.56 -22.28 29.05
CA GLN A 626 27.80 -23.60 29.63
C GLN A 626 29.01 -23.55 30.56
N SER A 627 28.97 -24.33 31.65
CA SER A 627 30.17 -24.53 32.47
C SER A 627 31.27 -25.21 31.63
N ILE A 628 32.54 -24.93 31.94
CA ILE A 628 33.69 -25.55 31.24
C ILE A 628 33.55 -27.08 31.24
N GLU A 629 33.08 -27.65 32.34
CA GLU A 629 32.83 -29.09 32.47
C GLU A 629 31.72 -29.59 31.54
N ASN A 630 30.60 -28.88 31.43
CA ASN A 630 29.49 -29.25 30.56
C ASN A 630 29.86 -29.09 29.08
N LEU A 631 30.62 -28.04 28.73
CA LEU A 631 31.15 -27.82 27.40
C LEU A 631 32.10 -28.95 26.98
N MET A 632 33.05 -29.33 27.84
CA MET A 632 33.98 -30.45 27.58
C MET A 632 33.26 -31.80 27.45
N LYS A 633 32.09 -31.96 28.10
CA LYS A 633 31.27 -33.17 28.05
C LYS A 633 30.19 -33.14 26.95
N GLY A 634 30.11 -32.05 26.16
CA GLY A 634 29.10 -31.86 25.11
C GLY A 634 27.66 -31.80 25.63
N ARG A 635 27.46 -31.43 26.91
CA ARG A 635 26.13 -31.35 27.53
C ARG A 635 25.59 -29.93 27.40
N LYS A 636 24.44 -29.77 26.73
CA LYS A 636 23.72 -28.48 26.61
C LYS A 636 23.01 -28.10 27.91
N ILE A 637 23.77 -27.92 28.98
CA ILE A 637 23.27 -27.48 30.29
C ILE A 637 23.86 -26.09 30.54
N TYR A 638 22.96 -25.10 30.61
CA TYR A 638 23.32 -23.69 30.74
C TYR A 638 23.21 -23.22 32.19
N GLU A 639 24.14 -22.36 32.60
CA GLU A 639 24.15 -21.73 33.91
C GLU A 639 23.13 -20.58 34.01
N PRO A 640 22.66 -20.23 35.22
CA PRO A 640 21.84 -19.04 35.42
C PRO A 640 22.60 -17.77 35.02
N PRO A 641 21.89 -16.75 34.51
CA PRO A 641 22.54 -15.54 34.02
C PRO A 641 23.23 -14.78 35.17
N ARG A 642 24.45 -14.31 34.91
CA ARG A 642 25.27 -13.53 35.85
C ARG A 642 25.60 -12.17 35.24
N TYR A 643 25.49 -11.12 36.05
CA TYR A 643 25.71 -9.74 35.62
C TYR A 643 26.72 -9.10 36.56
N LEU A 644 27.78 -8.52 36.00
CA LEU A 644 28.79 -7.84 36.82
C LEU A 644 28.24 -6.52 37.34
N THR A 645 28.33 -6.32 38.65
CA THR A 645 27.81 -5.12 39.32
C THR A 645 28.85 -3.99 39.38
N CYS A 646 28.42 -2.73 39.53
CA CYS A 646 29.35 -1.61 39.79
C CYS A 646 30.23 -1.87 41.03
N ARG A 647 29.67 -2.55 42.03
CA ARG A 647 30.36 -2.96 43.25
C ARG A 647 31.53 -3.89 42.96
N GLU A 648 31.28 -4.95 42.21
CA GLU A 648 32.31 -5.93 41.82
C GLU A 648 33.35 -5.32 40.89
N ALA A 649 32.91 -4.49 39.93
CA ALA A 649 33.80 -3.78 39.03
C ALA A 649 34.73 -2.82 39.80
N ALA A 650 34.21 -2.08 40.78
CA ALA A 650 35.03 -1.23 41.64
C ALA A 650 36.05 -2.04 42.45
N LYS A 651 35.67 -3.21 42.99
CA LYS A 651 36.61 -4.12 43.67
C LYS A 651 37.72 -4.60 42.73
N GLN A 652 37.39 -5.05 41.52
CA GLN A 652 38.39 -5.47 40.54
C GLN A 652 39.38 -4.34 40.22
N LEU A 653 38.88 -3.12 39.96
CA LEU A 653 39.72 -1.95 39.69
C LEU A 653 40.66 -1.60 40.85
N LEU A 654 40.18 -1.68 42.09
CA LEU A 654 41.00 -1.45 43.29
C LEU A 654 42.09 -2.53 43.43
N THR A 655 41.75 -3.80 43.23
CA THR A 655 42.72 -4.91 43.28
C THR A 655 43.78 -4.80 42.19
N ILE A 656 43.40 -4.38 40.96
CA ILE A 656 44.36 -4.11 39.88
C ILE A 656 45.26 -2.92 40.24
N ALA A 657 44.70 -1.85 40.80
CA ALA A 657 45.46 -0.68 41.22
C ALA A 657 46.51 -1.03 42.30
N GLU A 658 46.14 -1.85 43.28
CA GLU A 658 47.06 -2.38 44.30
C GLU A 658 48.15 -3.27 43.69
N ARG A 659 47.78 -4.17 42.78
CA ARG A 659 48.72 -5.08 42.10
C ARG A 659 49.74 -4.35 41.24
N ARG A 660 49.31 -3.31 40.52
CA ARG A 660 50.15 -2.54 39.58
C ARG A 660 50.88 -1.37 40.26
N GLY A 661 50.42 -0.91 41.42
CA GLY A 661 51.03 0.18 42.20
C GLY A 661 51.00 1.55 41.52
N LYS A 662 50.18 1.74 40.47
CA LYS A 662 50.04 2.98 39.70
C LYS A 662 48.61 3.16 39.17
N GLY A 663 48.17 4.41 39.05
CA GLY A 663 46.92 4.76 38.38
C GLY A 663 45.81 5.18 39.33
N LEU A 664 44.70 4.43 39.34
CA LEU A 664 43.53 4.70 40.17
C LEU A 664 43.86 4.54 41.66
N SER A 665 43.15 5.29 42.51
CA SER A 665 43.27 5.24 43.97
C SER A 665 41.91 4.97 44.60
N PRO A 666 41.86 4.55 45.88
CA PRO A 666 40.60 4.40 46.60
C PRO A 666 39.71 5.66 46.58
N ASP A 667 40.33 6.84 46.54
CA ASP A 667 39.66 8.14 46.54
C ASP A 667 39.28 8.65 45.14
N THR A 668 39.64 7.90 44.09
CA THR A 668 39.29 8.25 42.71
C THR A 668 37.76 8.27 42.57
N ARG A 669 37.22 9.36 42.03
CA ARG A 669 35.79 9.52 41.82
C ARG A 669 35.30 8.62 40.69
N CYS A 670 34.09 8.11 40.84
CA CYS A 670 33.41 7.29 39.83
C CYS A 670 31.89 7.55 39.86
N VAL A 671 31.22 7.21 38.76
CA VAL A 671 29.75 7.28 38.65
C VAL A 671 29.23 5.88 38.36
N GLY A 672 28.39 5.37 39.26
CA GLY A 672 27.65 4.14 39.05
C GLY A 672 26.32 4.45 38.39
N LEU A 673 26.00 3.73 37.33
CA LEU A 673 24.73 3.81 36.62
C LEU A 673 24.05 2.45 36.67
N ALA A 674 22.77 2.45 37.05
CA ALA A 674 21.95 1.25 37.04
C ALA A 674 20.64 1.51 36.31
N ARG A 675 20.27 0.57 35.43
CA ARG A 675 18.97 0.49 34.74
C ARG A 675 18.61 1.82 34.05
N VAL A 676 19.58 2.35 33.29
CA VAL A 676 19.42 3.61 32.57
C VAL A 676 18.25 3.50 31.58
N GLY A 677 17.30 4.43 31.66
CA GLY A 677 16.06 4.42 30.89
C GLY A 677 14.89 3.69 31.55
N TRP A 678 15.08 3.03 32.70
CA TRP A 678 14.00 2.34 33.42
C TRP A 678 13.39 3.25 34.48
N GLN A 679 12.19 2.91 34.97
CA GLN A 679 11.51 3.70 36.02
C GLN A 679 12.30 3.76 37.34
N ASP A 680 13.07 2.72 37.65
CA ASP A 680 13.88 2.60 38.86
C ASP A 680 15.38 2.85 38.59
N GLN A 681 15.70 3.64 37.56
CA GLN A 681 17.06 4.08 37.24
C GLN A 681 17.74 4.68 38.48
N LYS A 682 19.00 4.29 38.71
CA LYS A 682 19.81 4.81 39.82
C LYS A 682 21.16 5.32 39.32
N ILE A 683 21.50 6.53 39.73
CA ILE A 683 22.81 7.17 39.46
C ILE A 683 23.44 7.49 40.80
N THR A 684 24.71 7.12 40.98
CA THR A 684 25.45 7.40 42.22
C THR A 684 26.84 7.92 41.90
N PHE A 685 27.21 9.07 42.47
CA PHE A 685 28.55 9.66 42.36
C PHE A 685 29.30 9.51 43.68
N CYS A 686 30.37 8.72 43.71
CA CYS A 686 31.14 8.49 44.93
C CYS A 686 32.60 8.12 44.61
N THR A 687 33.41 7.87 45.63
CA THR A 687 34.77 7.32 45.45
C THR A 687 34.72 5.84 45.06
N LEU A 688 35.78 5.32 44.45
CA LEU A 688 35.89 3.89 44.11
C LEU A 688 35.78 3.01 45.36
N ARG A 689 36.31 3.46 46.50
CA ARG A 689 36.14 2.77 47.79
C ARG A 689 34.68 2.65 48.16
N GLU A 690 33.94 3.75 48.16
CA GLU A 690 32.51 3.75 48.48
C GLU A 690 31.72 2.90 47.48
N MET A 691 32.01 3.01 46.17
CA MET A 691 31.35 2.21 45.13
C MET A 691 31.52 0.70 45.35
N SER A 692 32.64 0.27 45.93
CA SER A 692 32.91 -1.14 46.28
C SER A 692 31.99 -1.70 47.38
N GLU A 693 31.20 -0.84 48.02
CA GLU A 693 30.25 -1.16 49.09
C GLU A 693 28.80 -0.78 48.72
N VAL A 694 28.60 0.21 47.84
CA VAL A 694 27.27 0.67 47.41
C VAL A 694 26.46 -0.46 46.76
N ASP A 695 25.17 -0.53 47.11
CA ASP A 695 24.19 -1.34 46.40
C ASP A 695 23.43 -0.49 45.37
N MET A 696 23.65 -0.81 44.09
CA MET A 696 22.99 -0.15 42.96
C MET A 696 21.64 -0.81 42.58
N GLY A 697 21.28 -1.90 43.24
CA GLY A 697 20.10 -2.70 42.96
C GLY A 697 20.34 -3.76 41.86
N PRO A 698 19.27 -4.25 41.21
CA PRO A 698 19.35 -5.25 40.15
C PRO A 698 20.11 -4.76 38.89
N PRO A 699 20.62 -5.67 38.03
CA PRO A 699 21.19 -5.29 36.73
C PRO A 699 20.17 -4.56 35.83
N LEU A 700 20.59 -3.83 34.80
CA LEU A 700 21.95 -3.69 34.26
C LEU A 700 22.74 -2.52 34.85
N HIS A 701 24.04 -2.71 34.99
CA HIS A 701 24.96 -1.72 35.56
C HIS A 701 26.00 -1.25 34.54
N SER A 702 26.45 0.00 34.69
CA SER A 702 27.60 0.58 33.99
C SER A 702 28.37 1.47 34.95
N LEU A 703 29.70 1.53 34.80
CA LEU A 703 30.56 2.36 35.64
C LEU A 703 31.23 3.42 34.78
N ILE A 704 31.36 4.64 35.28
CA ILE A 704 32.12 5.69 34.62
C ILE A 704 33.26 6.11 35.53
N ILE A 705 34.46 6.23 34.96
CA ILE A 705 35.62 6.86 35.59
C ILE A 705 35.79 8.23 34.95
N PRO A 706 35.39 9.33 35.61
CA PRO A 706 35.53 10.65 35.04
C PRO A 706 37.00 11.05 34.92
N GLY A 707 37.37 11.67 33.79
CA GLY A 707 38.61 12.41 33.64
C GLY A 707 38.53 13.79 34.32
N LYS A 708 38.92 14.84 33.58
CA LYS A 708 38.88 16.21 34.10
C LYS A 708 37.46 16.74 34.06
N LEU A 709 36.86 16.96 35.24
CA LEU A 709 35.51 17.50 35.37
C LEU A 709 35.47 19.01 35.12
N HIS A 710 34.54 19.46 34.29
CA HIS A 710 34.13 20.86 34.23
C HIS A 710 33.36 21.23 35.52
N PRO A 711 33.42 22.48 36.03
CA PRO A 711 32.68 22.88 37.23
C PRO A 711 31.18 22.55 37.17
N LEU A 712 30.55 22.75 36.00
CA LEU A 712 29.15 22.40 35.76
C LEU A 712 28.88 20.89 35.87
N GLU A 713 29.78 20.05 35.33
CA GLU A 713 29.66 18.59 35.42
C GLU A 713 29.77 18.12 36.86
N LEU A 714 30.71 18.72 37.62
CA LEU A 714 30.87 18.43 39.04
C LEU A 714 29.65 18.85 39.86
N GLU A 715 29.11 20.05 39.62
CA GLU A 715 27.89 20.54 40.28
C GLU A 715 26.70 19.61 40.00
N PHE A 716 26.55 19.15 38.75
CA PHE A 716 25.49 18.19 38.40
C PHE A 716 25.69 16.84 39.07
N LEU A 717 26.91 16.30 39.04
CA LEU A 717 27.24 15.03 39.69
C LEU A 717 27.04 15.07 41.21
N GLN A 718 27.27 16.22 41.83
CA GLN A 718 27.06 16.39 43.27
C GLN A 718 25.62 16.10 43.70
N ALA A 719 24.63 16.33 42.83
CA ALA A 719 23.22 15.99 43.09
C ALA A 719 22.98 14.48 43.26
N PHE A 720 23.91 13.64 42.79
CA PHE A 720 23.86 12.17 42.90
C PHE A 720 24.87 11.62 43.91
N SER A 721 25.45 12.47 44.76
CA SER A 721 26.42 12.00 45.75
C SER A 721 25.75 11.11 46.79
N THR A 722 26.44 10.06 47.22
CA THR A 722 26.05 9.34 48.44
C THR A 722 26.04 10.29 49.63
N PRO A 723 25.01 10.23 50.50
CA PRO A 723 24.93 11.05 51.72
C PRO A 723 26.13 10.87 52.66
#